data_AF-G0RAK5-F1
#
_entry.id   AF-G0RAK5-F1
#
_cell.length_a   1.000
_cell.length_b   1.000
_cell.length_c   1.000
_cell.angle_alpha   90.00
_cell.angle_beta   90.00
_cell.angle_gamma   90.00
#
_symmetry.space_group_name_H-M   'P 1'
#
loop_
_entity.id
_entity.type
_entity.pdbx_description
1 polymer ?
#
loop_
_entity_poly.entity_id
_entity_poly.type
_entity_poly.pdbx_seq_one_letter_code
_entity_poly.pdbx_strand_id
1 'polypeptide(L)'
;MSRQPGPERWLASRVQPDSEYPARITTRLSSLDLGSLVAPTSINVRKSIPSPGGSTISMEVDVLAKRLIILFPLRVKKNANTTTEIRHFKILAELAQAKTIYRTAQQDGCEVFIFPFAIPPQYYWCDDEAQRNLPNTRAPGWRAIDMWRRATDISEDTALSFTFPVATDSTHLDPAFLEVGRWTALRVVLSKADHASKLAASHLLLAFEDRNINLQVRDDFCVSHSAVTMWDFLDHQHHVSSDGDALALLQPSKFPFVHLEFGVRYQLEVCVSRRLLNEHTVSLEFLQGLAALDPLDAKRRLEFLADQGDVMYDPKDLLNWAAASTYMPNTRIPHYCVLARKAAVTPTTILLSTPVVETSNRVLRYFNHIQDRFLRVQFVEETEFGRMAMSCRNKEDVWKKILRTLYQGIQIGDRHYQFLAFGSSQLRQCGAYFFCPTDHISCDDIRRWMGEVGHIRIVAKYAARLGQCFSTTREMRGLPIPDVRSIPDVERNGYCFTDGVGIISDFMAQMIMEELTLDVYAEPSAFQFRMGGCKGVLVVWPQATKGEVCIRQSQEKFKAEVKNLEIIKCAKYSSATLNRQTITILECLGVTKKAFLDILEEQIRLYEEAMGKNDVAIEMLTNCVDENQSTLILAELLQAGFKTDKVQEPFVANLLSLWRSWSLKLLKEKARIPVDKSAFVLGCVDETSTLRGHFIATEGSSDKDISKLPQIFLQVSDSKIYNKTHVVKGLCVVGRNPSLHPGDIRVVEAVDIPGLHHLKDVVVFPSTGDRPVPNMLSGGDLDGDDFFVIWEPTLLPEIWNHPAMNYTSPSPETLDREVNVDDLRDFFVKYMKNDVLPLIATAHLALADRLGPLSKICLHLADLHSQAVDYPKTGQPAEWNAAMHNPQQWPHFMEKKNSYISPKALGDIYNRVKQQSIQFQPDWETAFDRRILDRFEPDNATLRDARRIKSQYDGAVRRILVHHNLETEFELYTSWAMSKPPLGSEYKRQEDLGKEFDAVKQRFRDACIEAAGGHDEAKIDRFVAAMYKITEQEVKIALFEHHRGPTNEAGVMKPARELQARSMPLISFPWIFPWVMIRIATDGKCKPKDSILAAAHRRVPVSMPSFVPLTQQEDDQGIRDVKPKESAAKNDEETEIQDSEEGTASQQPGLLVELGDLVLF
;
A
#
# COMPACT_ATOMS: atom_id res chain seq x y z
N MET A 1 -1.94 3.69 42.19
CA MET A 1 -1.54 3.07 43.48
C MET A 1 -2.39 1.83 43.76
N SER A 2 -1.69 0.78 44.21
CA SER A 2 -2.12 -0.49 44.85
C SER A 2 -3.56 -1.01 44.64
N ARG A 3 -3.76 -1.84 43.60
CA ARG A 3 -4.53 -3.08 43.82
C ARG A 3 -3.68 -3.94 44.76
N GLN A 4 -4.25 -4.51 45.82
CA GLN A 4 -3.56 -5.58 46.54
C GLN A 4 -3.07 -6.61 45.52
N PRO A 5 -1.78 -7.00 45.54
CA PRO A 5 -1.29 -8.00 44.63
C PRO A 5 -2.07 -9.29 44.91
N GLY A 6 -2.74 -9.82 43.88
CA GLY A 6 -3.20 -11.21 43.95
C GLY A 6 -1.99 -12.13 44.23
N PRO A 7 -2.20 -13.36 44.71
CA PRO A 7 -1.12 -14.27 45.05
C PRO A 7 -0.11 -14.36 43.88
N GLU A 8 1.16 -14.15 44.19
CA GLU A 8 2.26 -14.17 43.23
C GLU A 8 2.31 -15.55 42.57
N ARG A 9 2.09 -15.61 41.26
CA ARG A 9 2.02 -16.87 40.51
C ARG A 9 3.43 -17.33 40.21
N TRP A 10 3.82 -18.51 40.69
CA TRP A 10 5.10 -19.15 40.38
C TRP A 10 4.99 -20.07 39.16
N LEU A 11 6.09 -20.22 38.44
CA LEU A 11 6.23 -21.03 37.25
C LEU A 11 7.37 -22.03 37.46
N ALA A 12 7.12 -23.31 37.21
CA ALA A 12 8.18 -24.31 37.16
C ALA A 12 8.99 -24.17 35.87
N SER A 13 10.31 -24.23 35.98
CA SER A 13 11.20 -24.16 34.82
C SER A 13 11.06 -25.40 33.95
N ARG A 14 10.99 -25.22 32.63
CA ARG A 14 10.94 -26.31 31.65
C ARG A 14 12.31 -26.93 31.41
N VAL A 15 13.35 -26.14 31.60
CA VAL A 15 14.75 -26.53 31.41
C VAL A 15 15.32 -27.14 32.69
N GLN A 16 14.93 -26.63 33.86
CA GLN A 16 15.34 -27.14 35.18
C GLN A 16 14.11 -27.51 36.03
N PRO A 17 13.58 -28.74 35.93
CA PRO A 17 12.30 -29.13 36.54
C PRO A 17 12.20 -28.93 38.05
N ASP A 18 13.34 -28.92 38.76
CA ASP A 18 13.41 -28.74 40.22
C ASP A 18 13.45 -27.26 40.67
N SER A 19 13.43 -26.32 39.72
CA SER A 19 13.51 -24.88 39.99
C SER A 19 12.23 -24.16 39.60
N GLU A 20 11.77 -23.26 40.46
CA GLU A 20 10.63 -22.38 40.19
C GLU A 20 11.07 -20.91 40.20
N TYR A 21 10.37 -20.09 39.42
CA TYR A 21 10.56 -18.64 39.39
C TYR A 21 9.21 -17.91 39.31
N PRO A 22 9.11 -16.66 39.82
CA PRO A 22 7.86 -15.92 39.80
C PRO A 22 7.50 -15.48 38.38
N ALA A 23 6.20 -15.41 38.07
CA ALA A 23 5.71 -14.95 36.77
C ALA A 23 6.07 -13.48 36.46
N ARG A 24 6.38 -12.69 37.50
CA ARG A 24 6.91 -11.33 37.40
C ARG A 24 8.19 -11.23 38.21
N ILE A 25 9.31 -10.94 37.57
CA ILE A 25 10.60 -10.82 38.22
C ILE A 25 10.95 -9.33 38.30
N THR A 26 11.07 -8.79 39.51
CA THR A 26 11.36 -7.37 39.74
C THR A 26 12.72 -7.20 40.40
N THR A 27 13.51 -6.21 39.97
CA THR A 27 14.83 -5.92 40.51
C THR A 27 15.18 -4.43 40.44
N ARG A 28 16.12 -3.99 41.27
CA ARG A 28 16.63 -2.60 41.31
C ARG A 28 17.92 -2.47 40.51
N LEU A 29 18.03 -1.36 39.78
CA LEU A 29 19.18 -1.07 38.93
C LEU A 29 20.07 0.00 39.56
N SER A 30 21.39 -0.16 39.43
CA SER A 30 22.36 0.88 39.80
C SER A 30 22.49 1.92 38.69
N SER A 31 22.46 1.48 37.43
CA SER A 31 22.46 2.36 36.25
C SER A 31 21.73 1.72 35.07
N LEU A 32 21.21 2.58 34.20
CA LEU A 32 20.61 2.24 32.91
C LEU A 32 21.36 3.02 31.82
N ASP A 33 21.94 2.29 30.88
CA ASP A 33 22.67 2.84 29.76
C ASP A 33 21.88 2.63 28.46
N LEU A 34 21.76 3.71 27.68
CA LEU A 34 21.10 3.75 26.37
C LEU A 34 22.17 3.90 25.28
N GLY A 35 22.16 3.01 24.28
CA GLY A 35 23.15 3.01 23.21
C GLY A 35 22.75 2.19 21.98
N SER A 36 23.73 1.91 21.12
CA SER A 36 23.57 1.07 19.92
C SER A 36 24.73 0.08 19.80
N LEU A 37 24.49 -1.07 19.18
CA LEU A 37 25.56 -2.04 18.91
C LEU A 37 26.41 -1.55 17.73
N VAL A 38 27.73 -1.49 17.94
CA VAL A 38 28.73 -1.14 16.91
C VAL A 38 29.52 -2.36 16.42
N ALA A 39 29.46 -3.47 17.16
CA ALA A 39 29.95 -4.78 16.76
C ALA A 39 29.08 -5.88 17.43
N PRO A 40 29.16 -7.15 17.01
CA PRO A 40 28.41 -8.25 17.65
C PRO A 40 28.63 -8.37 19.17
N THR A 41 29.76 -7.90 19.68
CA THR A 41 30.15 -7.90 21.09
C THR A 41 30.57 -6.52 21.59
N SER A 42 30.10 -5.44 20.96
CA SER A 42 30.44 -4.07 21.36
C SER A 42 29.25 -3.12 21.31
N ILE A 43 29.05 -2.35 22.38
CA ILE A 43 28.04 -1.30 22.49
C ILE A 43 28.69 0.07 22.57
N ASN A 44 28.12 1.06 21.88
CA ASN A 44 28.41 2.47 22.12
C ASN A 44 27.30 3.08 22.98
N VAL A 45 27.65 3.48 24.21
CA VAL A 45 26.71 4.06 25.19
C VAL A 45 26.71 5.57 25.05
N ARG A 46 25.51 6.14 24.83
CA ARG A 46 25.31 7.57 24.57
C ARG A 46 24.70 8.31 25.75
N LYS A 47 23.86 7.65 26.54
CA LYS A 47 23.35 8.23 27.80
C LYS A 47 23.34 7.19 28.90
N SER A 48 23.97 7.52 30.01
CA SER A 48 23.96 6.74 31.25
C SER A 48 23.10 7.44 32.29
N ILE A 49 22.15 6.70 32.86
CA ILE A 49 21.22 7.18 33.88
C ILE A 49 21.58 6.48 35.19
N PRO A 50 22.33 7.14 36.10
CA PRO A 50 22.64 6.58 37.40
C PRO A 50 21.45 6.71 38.36
N SER A 51 21.31 5.80 39.32
CA SER A 51 20.29 5.90 40.37
C SER A 51 20.57 7.11 41.29
N PRO A 52 19.73 8.17 41.33
CA PRO A 52 19.91 9.28 42.26
C PRO A 52 19.69 8.84 43.70
N GLY A 53 20.39 9.45 44.68
CA GLY A 53 20.37 9.12 46.12
C GLY A 53 19.03 9.28 46.87
N GLY A 54 17.88 9.17 46.20
CA GLY A 54 16.53 9.17 46.78
C GLY A 54 15.43 8.58 45.90
N SER A 55 15.71 8.16 44.65
CA SER A 55 14.70 7.62 43.70
C SER A 55 15.26 6.43 42.93
N THR A 56 14.69 5.24 43.11
CA THR A 56 15.26 3.98 42.59
C THR A 56 14.84 3.69 41.16
N ILE A 57 15.80 3.35 40.29
CA ILE A 57 15.55 2.74 38.98
C ILE A 57 15.14 1.26 39.21
N SER A 58 14.09 0.80 38.55
CA SER A 58 13.61 -0.58 38.67
C SER A 58 13.34 -1.23 37.33
N MET A 59 13.59 -2.54 37.25
CA MET A 59 13.27 -3.38 36.10
C MET A 59 12.29 -4.48 36.52
N GLU A 60 11.28 -4.72 35.70
CA GLU A 60 10.32 -5.81 35.82
C GLU A 60 10.27 -6.61 34.52
N VAL A 61 10.37 -7.93 34.63
CA VAL A 61 10.15 -8.86 33.52
C VAL A 61 8.87 -9.65 33.80
N ASP A 62 7.80 -9.35 33.06
CA ASP A 62 6.54 -10.12 33.08
C ASP A 62 6.66 -11.25 32.07
N VAL A 63 6.94 -12.45 32.58
CA VAL A 63 7.21 -13.63 31.77
C VAL A 63 5.94 -14.00 31.01
N LEU A 64 4.78 -14.07 31.67
CA LEU A 64 3.51 -14.43 31.03
C LEU A 64 3.09 -13.43 29.94
N ALA A 65 3.25 -12.14 30.19
CA ALA A 65 2.95 -11.09 29.23
C ALA A 65 4.04 -10.88 28.17
N LYS A 66 5.22 -11.53 28.30
CA LYS A 66 6.39 -11.41 27.42
C LYS A 66 6.95 -9.99 27.34
N ARG A 67 6.99 -9.27 28.47
CA ARG A 67 7.33 -7.84 28.52
C ARG A 67 8.47 -7.54 29.47
N LEU A 68 9.34 -6.63 29.04
CA LEU A 68 10.35 -5.95 29.85
C LEU A 68 9.85 -4.53 30.13
N ILE A 69 9.82 -4.14 31.41
CA ILE A 69 9.42 -2.81 31.87
C ILE A 69 10.58 -2.24 32.68
N ILE A 70 11.07 -1.05 32.33
CA ILE A 70 12.09 -0.33 33.10
C ILE A 70 11.53 1.03 33.50
N LEU A 71 11.54 1.33 34.80
CA LEU A 71 11.10 2.62 35.36
C LEU A 71 12.32 3.40 35.84
N PHE A 72 12.41 4.67 35.44
CA PHE A 72 13.56 5.51 35.77
C PHE A 72 13.17 6.99 35.86
N PRO A 73 13.76 7.76 36.80
CA PRO A 73 13.53 9.20 36.91
C PRO A 73 14.57 10.00 36.10
N LEU A 74 14.17 11.15 35.54
CA LEU A 74 15.06 12.13 34.92
C LEU A 74 14.72 13.55 35.38
N ARG A 75 15.73 14.43 35.46
CA ARG A 75 15.53 15.86 35.73
C ARG A 75 15.24 16.59 34.42
N VAL A 76 14.14 17.32 34.36
CA VAL A 76 13.68 18.06 33.17
C VAL A 76 13.47 19.53 33.55
N LYS A 77 13.92 20.47 32.71
CA LYS A 77 13.67 21.91 32.86
C LYS A 77 12.28 22.24 32.33
N LYS A 78 11.50 22.99 33.11
CA LYS A 78 10.10 23.31 32.79
C LYS A 78 9.96 24.60 31.95
N ASN A 79 10.86 25.57 32.14
CA ASN A 79 10.88 26.88 31.46
C ASN A 79 12.33 27.34 31.21
N ALA A 80 12.54 28.25 30.25
CA ALA A 80 13.83 28.86 29.93
C ALA A 80 14.56 29.49 31.14
N ASN A 81 13.83 29.85 32.21
CA ASN A 81 14.39 30.37 33.46
C ASN A 81 14.16 29.41 34.67
N THR A 82 15.10 28.47 34.85
CA THR A 82 15.60 27.92 36.15
C THR A 82 14.79 26.94 37.04
N THR A 83 13.59 26.46 36.70
CA THR A 83 12.93 25.39 37.49
C THR A 83 13.12 23.99 36.89
N THR A 84 13.81 23.10 37.62
CA THR A 84 13.99 21.67 37.28
C THR A 84 13.03 20.77 38.07
N GLU A 85 12.28 19.91 37.39
CA GLU A 85 11.35 18.93 37.96
C GLU A 85 11.86 17.50 37.71
N ILE A 86 11.61 16.57 38.64
CA ILE A 86 11.92 15.14 38.43
C ILE A 86 10.72 14.50 37.75
N ARG A 87 10.87 14.08 36.50
CA ARG A 87 9.85 13.37 35.72
C ARG A 87 10.16 11.88 35.70
N HIS A 88 9.13 11.05 35.88
CA HIS A 88 9.26 9.59 35.84
C HIS A 88 9.02 9.08 34.42
N PHE A 89 9.90 8.21 33.95
CA PHE A 89 9.83 7.56 32.64
C PHE A 89 9.69 6.05 32.77
N LYS A 90 9.16 5.45 31.71
CA LYS A 90 8.95 4.01 31.58
C LYS A 90 9.35 3.54 30.17
N ILE A 91 10.26 2.57 30.10
CA ILE A 91 10.53 1.79 28.89
C ILE A 91 9.66 0.54 28.93
N LEU A 92 9.02 0.22 27.81
CA LEU A 92 8.28 -1.01 27.59
C LEU A 92 8.81 -1.68 26.32
N ALA A 93 9.40 -2.87 26.46
CA ALA A 93 9.89 -3.67 25.35
C ALA A 93 9.26 -5.07 25.35
N GLU A 94 9.10 -5.65 24.16
CA GLU A 94 8.67 -7.04 24.02
C GLU A 94 9.89 -7.96 24.03
N LEU A 95 9.90 -8.97 24.91
CA LEU A 95 11.05 -9.88 25.04
C LEU A 95 11.35 -10.65 23.75
N ALA A 96 10.33 -10.88 22.91
CA ALA A 96 10.50 -11.55 21.62
C ALA A 96 11.37 -10.75 20.63
N GLN A 97 11.56 -9.45 20.82
CA GLN A 97 12.40 -8.60 19.97
C GLN A 97 13.89 -8.73 20.29
N ALA A 98 14.24 -9.28 21.46
CA ALA A 98 15.62 -9.55 21.87
C ALA A 98 15.93 -11.03 21.62
N LYS A 99 16.41 -11.36 20.41
CA LYS A 99 16.78 -12.75 20.06
C LYS A 99 17.97 -13.27 20.88
N THR A 100 18.91 -12.38 21.18
CA THR A 100 20.11 -12.67 21.96
C THR A 100 20.25 -11.65 23.06
N ILE A 101 20.46 -12.12 24.29
CA ILE A 101 20.75 -11.29 25.45
C ILE A 101 22.18 -11.61 25.88
N TYR A 102 22.98 -10.58 26.14
CA TYR A 102 24.34 -10.76 26.62
C TYR A 102 24.39 -10.56 28.13
N ARG A 103 25.10 -11.47 28.80
CA ARG A 103 25.48 -11.34 30.19
C ARG A 103 26.99 -11.18 30.25
N THR A 104 27.47 -10.20 31.01
CA THR A 104 28.91 -9.99 31.23
C THR A 104 29.20 -10.00 32.72
N ALA A 105 30.28 -10.67 33.13
CA ALA A 105 30.68 -10.77 34.52
C ALA A 105 31.61 -9.60 34.92
N GLN A 106 31.21 -8.87 35.96
CA GLN A 106 32.03 -8.01 36.82
C GLN A 106 32.80 -6.83 36.18
N GLN A 107 32.19 -5.64 36.28
CA GLN A 107 32.90 -4.48 36.83
C GLN A 107 32.33 -4.23 38.24
N ASP A 108 33.19 -4.19 39.26
CA ASP A 108 32.83 -3.95 40.66
C ASP A 108 31.86 -4.93 41.36
N GLY A 109 31.66 -6.14 40.85
CA GLY A 109 30.80 -7.17 41.49
C GLY A 109 29.29 -7.04 41.20
N CYS A 110 28.91 -6.22 40.22
CA CYS A 110 27.54 -6.11 39.71
C CYS A 110 27.30 -7.05 38.51
N GLU A 111 26.11 -7.63 38.43
CA GLU A 111 25.62 -8.37 37.26
C GLU A 111 25.11 -7.39 36.20
N VAL A 112 25.50 -7.59 34.94
CA VAL A 112 25.14 -6.72 33.83
C VAL A 112 24.47 -7.52 32.71
N PHE A 113 23.34 -6.99 32.23
CA PHE A 113 22.60 -7.54 31.10
C PHE A 113 22.54 -6.50 29.97
N ILE A 114 22.74 -6.96 28.74
CA ILE A 114 22.63 -6.13 27.53
C ILE A 114 21.52 -6.69 26.65
N PHE A 115 20.54 -5.83 26.37
CA PHE A 115 19.34 -6.14 25.60
C PHE A 115 19.40 -5.39 24.27
N PRO A 116 19.87 -6.02 23.19
CA PRO A 116 19.70 -5.50 21.85
C PRO A 116 18.28 -5.79 21.33
N PHE A 117 17.65 -4.76 20.77
CA PHE A 117 16.33 -4.85 20.14
C PHE A 117 16.45 -4.58 18.63
N ALA A 118 15.70 -5.33 17.83
CA ALA A 118 15.60 -5.07 16.39
C ALA A 118 14.88 -3.74 16.09
N ILE A 119 13.98 -3.31 16.99
CA ILE A 119 13.10 -2.14 16.87
C ILE A 119 13.18 -1.33 18.17
N PRO A 120 13.02 0.01 18.18
CA PRO A 120 13.10 0.79 19.41
C PRO A 120 12.03 0.36 20.41
N PRO A 121 12.39 0.22 21.70
CA PRO A 121 11.42 0.09 22.77
C PRO A 121 10.42 1.25 22.80
N GLN A 122 9.27 1.05 23.45
CA GLN A 122 8.30 2.12 23.65
C GLN A 122 8.65 2.92 24.91
N TYR A 123 8.71 4.23 24.78
CA TYR A 123 8.99 5.15 25.88
C TYR A 123 7.73 5.86 26.34
N TYR A 124 7.62 6.07 27.64
CA TYR A 124 6.51 6.78 28.27
C TYR A 124 7.02 7.68 29.38
N TRP A 125 6.29 8.76 29.66
CA TRP A 125 6.50 9.62 30.83
C TRP A 125 5.21 9.75 31.65
N CYS A 126 5.36 9.95 32.96
CA CYS A 126 4.24 10.08 33.89
C CYS A 126 3.76 11.54 33.96
N ASP A 127 2.47 11.76 33.71
CA ASP A 127 1.81 13.06 33.82
C ASP A 127 1.35 13.28 35.27
N ASP A 128 2.16 14.05 36.01
CA ASP A 128 1.93 14.31 37.44
C ASP A 128 0.67 15.15 37.71
N GLU A 129 0.20 15.95 36.74
CA GLU A 129 -1.07 16.68 36.86
C GLU A 129 -2.26 15.76 36.66
N ALA A 130 -2.20 14.86 35.67
CA ALA A 130 -3.19 13.79 35.53
C ALA A 130 -3.22 12.88 36.76
N GLN A 131 -2.06 12.66 37.41
CA GLN A 131 -1.96 11.91 38.66
C GLN A 131 -2.62 12.64 39.85
N ARG A 132 -2.43 13.97 39.97
CA ARG A 132 -3.03 14.79 41.03
C ARG A 132 -4.53 14.97 40.88
N ASN A 133 -5.02 15.02 39.64
CA ASN A 133 -6.45 15.18 39.31
C ASN A 133 -7.23 13.87 39.30
N LEU A 134 -6.66 12.74 39.77
CA LEU A 134 -7.43 11.51 39.97
C LEU A 134 -8.57 11.78 40.96
N PRO A 135 -9.84 11.61 40.57
CA PRO A 135 -10.93 11.68 41.53
C PRO A 135 -10.76 10.57 42.58
N ASN A 136 -10.82 10.91 43.87
CA ASN A 136 -10.82 9.93 44.97
C ASN A 136 -12.00 8.94 44.90
N THR A 137 -13.01 9.25 44.08
CA THR A 137 -14.16 8.40 43.78
C THR A 137 -14.05 7.80 42.38
N ARG A 138 -14.42 6.52 42.25
CA ARG A 138 -14.40 5.72 41.01
C ARG A 138 -15.27 6.36 39.91
N ALA A 139 -14.76 7.35 39.19
CA ALA A 139 -15.34 7.75 37.92
C ALA A 139 -15.23 6.55 36.95
N PRO A 140 -16.34 6.06 36.36
CA PRO A 140 -16.31 4.90 35.48
C PRO A 140 -15.51 5.25 34.21
N GLY A 141 -14.28 4.75 34.11
CA GLY A 141 -13.47 4.84 32.89
C GLY A 141 -11.99 5.17 33.07
N TRP A 142 -11.57 5.74 34.21
CA TRP A 142 -10.15 6.07 34.44
C TRP A 142 -9.34 4.85 34.88
N ARG A 143 -8.22 4.59 34.20
CA ARG A 143 -7.31 3.46 34.46
C ARG A 143 -5.92 4.00 34.81
N ALA A 144 -5.15 3.23 35.61
CA ALA A 144 -3.76 3.57 35.93
C ALA A 144 -2.81 3.63 34.71
N ILE A 145 -3.27 3.24 33.51
CA ILE A 145 -2.51 3.46 32.28
C ILE A 145 -2.66 4.90 31.77
N ASP A 146 -3.75 5.59 32.09
CA ASP A 146 -4.08 6.92 31.56
C ASP A 146 -3.13 8.01 32.10
N MET A 147 -2.33 7.72 33.13
CA MET A 147 -1.27 8.61 33.65
C MET A 147 0.03 8.58 32.82
N TRP A 148 0.22 7.59 31.95
CA TRP A 148 1.47 7.39 31.21
C TRP A 148 1.34 7.87 29.77
N ARG A 149 1.92 9.03 29.44
CA ARG A 149 1.95 9.56 28.07
C ARG A 149 3.08 8.91 27.28
N ARG A 150 2.84 8.55 26.03
CA ARG A 150 3.82 7.95 25.13
C ARG A 150 4.78 9.03 24.65
N ALA A 151 6.05 8.87 25.01
CA ALA A 151 7.13 9.77 24.64
C ALA A 151 7.62 9.46 23.21
N THR A 152 7.92 10.50 22.46
CA THR A 152 8.59 10.43 21.14
C THR A 152 10.09 10.63 21.24
N ASP A 153 10.53 11.28 22.32
CA ASP A 153 11.90 11.69 22.62
C ASP A 153 12.04 11.88 24.13
N ILE A 154 13.28 12.07 24.58
CA ILE A 154 13.58 12.47 25.96
C ILE A 154 14.34 13.80 25.87
N SER A 155 13.62 14.91 26.02
CA SER A 155 14.23 16.24 26.12
C SER A 155 14.34 16.71 27.57
N GLU A 156 15.47 17.33 27.91
CA GLU A 156 15.65 18.06 29.18
C GLU A 156 15.05 19.48 29.12
N ASP A 157 14.61 19.94 27.95
CA ASP A 157 13.86 21.19 27.75
C ASP A 157 12.60 20.94 26.90
N THR A 158 11.43 21.12 27.50
CA THR A 158 10.14 20.84 26.83
C THR A 158 9.71 21.91 25.82
N ALA A 159 10.38 23.07 25.76
CA ALA A 159 9.99 24.18 24.87
C ALA A 159 10.53 24.04 23.44
N LEU A 160 11.52 23.16 23.21
CA LEU A 160 12.33 23.15 21.98
C LEU A 160 11.85 22.17 20.90
N SER A 161 10.99 21.19 21.24
CA SER A 161 10.71 20.04 20.36
C SER A 161 9.97 20.37 19.06
N PHE A 162 9.56 21.61 18.81
CA PHE A 162 8.80 22.06 17.63
C PHE A 162 9.55 23.02 16.69
N THR A 163 10.84 23.30 16.95
CA THR A 163 11.60 24.35 16.26
C THR A 163 12.34 23.89 15.00
N PHE A 164 12.54 22.59 14.82
CA PHE A 164 13.38 22.04 13.75
C PHE A 164 12.66 20.98 12.89
N PRO A 165 13.09 20.79 11.63
CA PRO A 165 12.62 19.69 10.79
C PRO A 165 12.93 18.32 11.40
N VAL A 166 12.16 17.30 11.00
CA VAL A 166 12.48 15.90 11.34
C VAL A 166 13.63 15.41 10.46
N ALA A 167 14.65 14.79 11.05
CA ALA A 167 15.79 14.23 10.31
C ALA A 167 16.12 12.82 10.82
N THR A 168 16.98 12.10 10.11
CA THR A 168 17.59 10.89 10.65
C THR A 168 18.49 11.22 11.83
N ASP A 169 19.17 12.38 11.82
CA ASP A 169 19.88 12.99 12.96
C ASP A 169 19.35 14.38 13.33
N SER A 170 18.68 14.50 14.48
CA SER A 170 18.32 15.81 15.03
C SER A 170 19.25 16.29 16.15
N THR A 171 20.26 15.50 16.54
CA THR A 171 21.14 15.78 17.70
C THR A 171 22.17 16.88 17.43
N HIS A 172 22.44 17.20 16.17
CA HIS A 172 23.24 18.39 15.78
C HIS A 172 22.57 19.71 16.12
N LEU A 173 21.26 19.71 16.39
CA LEU A 173 20.47 20.92 16.63
C LEU A 173 20.41 21.31 18.11
N ASP A 174 20.46 20.32 19.03
CA ASP A 174 20.57 20.55 20.47
C ASP A 174 21.09 19.31 21.24
N PRO A 175 22.22 19.38 21.97
CA PRO A 175 22.73 18.32 22.84
C PRO A 175 21.78 17.88 23.98
N ALA A 176 20.80 18.72 24.37
CA ALA A 176 19.81 18.40 25.39
C ALA A 176 18.67 17.48 24.89
N PHE A 177 18.59 17.23 23.58
CA PHE A 177 17.58 16.41 22.92
C PHE A 177 18.07 14.96 22.73
N LEU A 178 17.41 13.99 23.35
CA LEU A 178 17.72 12.57 23.18
C LEU A 178 16.70 11.87 22.26
N GLU A 179 17.13 11.52 21.06
CA GLU A 179 16.35 10.72 20.12
C GLU A 179 16.37 9.23 20.48
N VAL A 180 15.37 8.80 21.24
CA VAL A 180 15.28 7.42 21.73
C VAL A 180 15.09 6.35 20.65
N GLY A 181 14.70 6.74 19.43
CA GLY A 181 14.53 5.81 18.30
C GLY A 181 15.84 5.28 17.71
N ARG A 182 16.97 5.90 18.06
CA ARG A 182 18.33 5.48 17.67
C ARG A 182 18.92 4.44 18.62
N TRP A 183 18.53 4.51 19.90
CA TRP A 183 19.11 3.70 20.98
C TRP A 183 18.36 2.38 21.14
N THR A 184 18.75 1.39 20.33
CA THR A 184 18.13 0.06 20.34
C THR A 184 18.84 -0.96 21.22
N ALA A 185 19.93 -0.59 21.89
CA ALA A 185 20.61 -1.44 22.86
C ALA A 185 20.51 -0.83 24.27
N LEU A 186 19.98 -1.60 25.22
CA LEU A 186 19.90 -1.23 26.62
C LEU A 186 20.93 -2.03 27.42
N ARG A 187 21.84 -1.35 28.12
CA ARG A 187 22.73 -1.98 29.11
C ARG A 187 22.20 -1.68 30.51
N VAL A 188 21.92 -2.74 31.26
CA VAL A 188 21.28 -2.69 32.57
C VAL A 188 22.25 -3.24 33.61
N VAL A 189 22.61 -2.40 34.59
CA VAL A 189 23.50 -2.79 35.69
C VAL A 189 22.68 -2.98 36.96
N LEU A 190 22.74 -4.18 37.53
CA LEU A 190 22.01 -4.52 38.74
C LEU A 190 22.66 -3.91 39.98
N SER A 191 21.85 -3.50 40.96
CA SER A 191 22.35 -2.92 42.21
C SER A 191 23.23 -3.91 42.99
N LYS A 192 24.36 -3.42 43.52
CA LYS A 192 25.27 -4.18 44.36
C LYS A 192 24.60 -4.48 45.72
N ALA A 193 24.72 -5.72 46.17
CA ALA A 193 24.53 -6.14 47.57
C ALA A 193 23.10 -6.35 48.17
N ASP A 194 22.02 -6.50 47.38
CA ASP A 194 20.74 -7.03 47.90
C ASP A 194 20.54 -8.51 47.53
N HIS A 195 20.19 -9.38 48.50
CA HIS A 195 19.83 -10.80 48.24
C HIS A 195 18.75 -10.92 47.16
N ALA A 196 17.81 -9.97 47.14
CA ALA A 196 16.74 -9.89 46.16
C ALA A 196 17.25 -9.71 44.72
N SER A 197 18.30 -8.91 44.48
CA SER A 197 18.84 -8.69 43.13
C SER A 197 19.59 -9.92 42.60
N LYS A 198 20.29 -10.65 43.47
CA LYS A 198 20.93 -11.93 43.11
C LYS A 198 19.89 -13.00 42.78
N LEU A 199 18.85 -13.11 43.60
CA LEU A 199 17.74 -14.02 43.36
C LEU A 199 16.99 -13.69 42.06
N ALA A 200 16.74 -12.40 41.81
CA ALA A 200 16.13 -11.94 40.57
C ALA A 200 17.00 -12.25 39.34
N ALA A 201 18.33 -12.10 39.42
CA ALA A 201 19.23 -12.50 38.33
C ALA A 201 19.11 -14.00 38.02
N SER A 202 19.11 -14.86 39.04
CA SER A 202 18.90 -16.31 38.85
C SER A 202 17.54 -16.64 38.23
N HIS A 203 16.47 -15.98 38.68
CA HIS A 203 15.14 -16.15 38.08
C HIS A 203 15.07 -15.67 36.62
N LEU A 204 15.78 -14.59 36.28
CA LEU A 204 15.83 -14.08 34.90
C LEU A 204 16.49 -15.09 33.96
N LEU A 205 17.56 -15.76 34.41
CA LEU A 205 18.22 -16.80 33.63
C LEU A 205 17.24 -17.93 33.27
N LEU A 206 16.55 -18.47 34.27
CA LEU A 206 15.54 -19.52 34.09
C LEU A 206 14.40 -19.06 33.17
N ALA A 207 13.95 -17.82 33.34
CA ALA A 207 12.86 -17.26 32.54
C ALA A 207 13.26 -17.02 31.07
N PHE A 208 14.50 -16.64 30.78
CA PHE A 208 14.97 -16.45 29.41
C PHE A 208 15.22 -17.78 28.69
N GLU A 209 15.80 -18.77 29.37
CA GLU A 209 15.99 -20.13 28.85
C GLU A 209 14.66 -20.79 28.51
N ASP A 210 13.67 -20.73 29.42
CA ASP A 210 12.31 -21.27 29.20
C ASP A 210 11.57 -20.63 28.01
N ARG A 211 12.02 -19.45 27.57
CA ARG A 211 11.43 -18.69 26.46
C ARG A 211 12.23 -18.80 25.18
N ASN A 212 13.21 -19.69 25.11
CA ASN A 212 14.09 -19.89 23.96
C ASN A 212 14.80 -18.59 23.54
N ILE A 213 15.13 -17.72 24.49
CA ILE A 213 15.95 -16.54 24.23
C ILE A 213 17.42 -16.95 24.37
N ASN A 214 18.24 -16.69 23.34
CA ASN A 214 19.65 -17.07 23.36
C ASN A 214 20.43 -16.20 24.35
N LEU A 215 20.82 -16.76 25.48
CA LEU A 215 21.65 -16.08 26.46
C LEU A 215 23.13 -16.40 26.22
N GLN A 216 23.94 -15.39 25.91
CA GLN A 216 25.39 -15.55 25.75
C GLN A 216 26.12 -14.89 26.90
N VAL A 217 26.92 -15.67 27.63
CA VAL A 217 27.85 -15.14 28.63
C VAL A 217 29.15 -14.76 27.91
N ARG A 218 29.51 -13.48 27.95
CA ARG A 218 30.65 -12.88 27.23
C ARG A 218 31.40 -11.95 28.18
N ASP A 219 32.61 -12.34 28.54
CA ASP A 219 33.50 -11.50 29.36
C ASP A 219 34.31 -10.51 28.51
N ASP A 220 34.33 -10.70 27.19
CA ASP A 220 34.98 -9.87 26.17
C ASP A 220 34.08 -8.73 25.63
N PHE A 221 32.91 -8.51 26.22
CA PHE A 221 31.96 -7.51 25.72
C PHE A 221 32.48 -6.07 25.93
N CYS A 222 32.71 -5.34 24.84
CA CYS A 222 33.30 -4.01 24.87
C CYS A 222 32.24 -2.92 25.05
N VAL A 223 32.53 -1.93 25.89
CA VAL A 223 31.71 -0.72 26.06
C VAL A 223 32.51 0.49 25.60
N SER A 224 31.96 1.24 24.66
CA SER A 224 32.54 2.48 24.13
C SER A 224 31.62 3.67 24.40
N HIS A 225 32.17 4.87 24.33
CA HIS A 225 31.46 6.15 24.55
C HIS A 225 31.80 7.18 23.46
N SER A 226 32.00 6.71 22.23
CA SER A 226 32.35 7.61 21.12
C SER A 226 31.22 8.59 20.84
N ALA A 227 31.58 9.87 20.78
CA ALA A 227 30.65 10.93 20.41
C ALA A 227 30.68 11.29 18.92
N VAL A 228 31.70 10.83 18.19
CA VAL A 228 31.89 11.11 16.77
C VAL A 228 30.99 10.20 15.94
N THR A 229 30.40 10.77 14.89
CA THR A 229 29.49 10.10 13.95
C THR A 229 29.82 10.48 12.51
N MET A 230 29.22 9.78 11.54
CA MET A 230 29.31 10.16 10.13
C MET A 230 28.83 11.58 9.83
N TRP A 231 27.86 12.06 10.61
CA TRP A 231 27.20 13.35 10.43
C TRP A 231 28.19 14.50 10.66
N ASP A 232 29.13 14.35 11.61
CA ASP A 232 30.21 15.30 11.86
C ASP A 232 31.11 15.56 10.64
N PHE A 233 31.20 14.60 9.71
CA PHE A 233 31.98 14.71 8.47
C PHE A 233 31.16 15.13 7.26
N LEU A 234 29.83 15.04 7.33
CA LEU A 234 28.94 15.22 6.18
C LEU A 234 28.08 16.48 6.27
N ASP A 235 27.85 16.99 7.49
CA ASP A 235 26.99 18.13 7.73
C ASP A 235 27.86 19.28 8.30
N HIS A 236 27.95 20.41 7.57
CA HIS A 236 28.59 21.61 8.10
C HIS A 236 27.71 22.20 9.23
N GLN A 237 28.33 22.63 10.33
CA GLN A 237 27.63 23.29 11.44
C GLN A 237 27.02 24.63 10.99
N HIS A 238 25.83 24.60 10.40
CA HIS A 238 25.05 25.79 10.10
C HIS A 238 24.30 26.26 11.36
N HIS A 239 25.04 26.75 12.36
CA HIS A 239 24.46 27.59 13.40
C HIS A 239 24.22 28.99 12.83
N VAL A 240 23.19 29.16 12.02
CA VAL A 240 22.64 30.48 11.73
C VAL A 240 21.48 30.68 12.70
N SER A 241 21.79 31.26 13.85
CA SER A 241 20.78 32.11 14.50
C SER A 241 20.48 33.24 13.52
N SER A 242 19.21 33.65 13.43
CA SER A 242 18.70 34.63 12.45
C SER A 242 19.35 36.03 12.53
N ASP A 243 20.39 36.20 13.33
CA ASP A 243 21.18 37.43 13.45
C ASP A 243 22.60 37.21 12.87
N GLY A 244 22.71 37.36 11.56
CA GLY A 244 23.68 38.27 10.94
C GLY A 244 25.20 38.12 11.13
N ASP A 245 25.77 36.98 11.51
CA ASP A 245 27.25 36.87 11.60
C ASP A 245 27.88 35.99 10.50
N ALA A 246 28.11 36.61 9.33
CA ALA A 246 28.77 35.98 8.18
C ALA A 246 30.22 35.52 8.46
N LEU A 247 30.83 35.99 9.54
CA LEU A 247 32.16 35.55 10.00
C LEU A 247 32.16 34.16 10.65
N ALA A 248 31.02 33.67 11.15
CA ALA A 248 30.91 32.32 11.72
C ALA A 248 31.14 31.22 10.66
N LEU A 249 30.84 31.49 9.40
CA LEU A 249 31.07 30.60 8.26
C LEU A 249 32.56 30.43 7.90
N LEU A 250 33.44 31.30 8.43
CA LEU A 250 34.89 31.27 8.20
C LEU A 250 35.66 30.52 9.29
N GLN A 251 34.98 30.00 10.33
CA GLN A 251 35.64 29.19 11.34
C GLN A 251 35.99 27.80 10.78
N PRO A 252 37.24 27.31 10.93
CA PRO A 252 37.61 25.97 10.50
C PRO A 252 36.74 24.92 11.20
N SER A 253 36.04 24.08 10.43
CA SER A 253 35.27 22.97 11.01
C SER A 253 36.21 22.01 11.75
N LYS A 254 35.76 21.53 12.91
CA LYS A 254 36.53 20.58 13.75
C LYS A 254 36.87 19.27 13.00
N PHE A 255 36.06 18.92 12.01
CA PHE A 255 36.20 17.73 11.19
C PHE A 255 36.26 18.09 9.70
N PRO A 256 36.95 17.28 8.87
CA PRO A 256 36.97 17.46 7.43
C PRO A 256 35.60 17.13 6.83
N PHE A 257 35.14 17.98 5.92
CA PHE A 257 33.87 17.81 5.23
C PHE A 257 34.03 16.92 3.99
N VAL A 258 33.12 15.96 3.81
CA VAL A 258 33.03 15.11 2.64
C VAL A 258 31.71 15.39 1.92
N HIS A 259 31.79 15.87 0.69
CA HIS A 259 30.61 16.05 -0.15
C HIS A 259 30.21 14.72 -0.80
N LEU A 260 28.94 14.38 -0.74
CA LEU A 260 28.34 13.26 -1.46
C LEU A 260 27.21 13.77 -2.35
N GLU A 261 27.13 13.28 -3.59
CA GLU A 261 25.97 13.53 -4.45
C GLU A 261 24.68 13.05 -3.74
N PHE A 262 23.58 13.79 -3.90
CA PHE A 262 22.36 13.57 -3.13
C PHE A 262 21.81 12.14 -3.24
N GLY A 263 21.85 11.52 -4.42
CA GLY A 263 21.45 10.12 -4.61
C GLY A 263 22.28 9.15 -3.76
N VAL A 264 23.59 9.37 -3.63
CA VAL A 264 24.49 8.59 -2.77
C VAL A 264 24.21 8.90 -1.29
N ARG A 265 24.10 10.18 -0.93
CA ARG A 265 23.78 10.62 0.44
C ARG A 265 22.45 10.05 0.93
N TYR A 266 21.39 10.15 0.12
CA TYR A 266 20.08 9.58 0.43
C TYR A 266 20.17 8.09 0.70
N GLN A 267 20.86 7.33 -0.16
CA GLN A 267 20.96 5.88 0.01
C GLN A 267 21.82 5.48 1.21
N LEU A 268 22.83 6.27 1.56
CA LEU A 268 23.59 6.08 2.80
C LEU A 268 22.69 6.27 4.03
N GLU A 269 21.86 7.32 4.04
CA GLU A 269 20.87 7.54 5.10
C GLU A 269 19.78 6.44 5.15
N VAL A 270 19.43 5.82 4.01
CA VAL A 270 18.59 4.60 3.98
C VAL A 270 19.27 3.49 4.77
N CYS A 271 20.54 3.18 4.49
CA CYS A 271 21.27 2.13 5.20
C CYS A 271 21.37 2.41 6.70
N VAL A 272 21.54 3.66 7.11
CA VAL A 272 21.67 4.05 8.53
C VAL A 272 20.31 4.03 9.23
N SER A 273 19.28 4.65 8.67
CA SER A 273 17.93 4.68 9.25
C SER A 273 17.33 3.28 9.37
N ARG A 274 17.63 2.38 8.42
CA ARG A 274 17.27 0.96 8.44
C ARG A 274 18.20 0.09 9.31
N ARG A 275 19.22 0.69 9.94
CA ARG A 275 20.19 0.04 10.85
C ARG A 275 21.03 -1.06 10.20
N LEU A 276 21.23 -0.97 8.90
CA LEU A 276 22.18 -1.82 8.17
C LEU A 276 23.60 -1.35 8.40
N LEU A 277 23.79 -0.03 8.56
CA LEU A 277 25.03 0.60 9.00
C LEU A 277 24.77 1.35 10.31
N ASN A 278 25.78 1.37 11.17
CA ASN A 278 25.76 2.19 12.38
C ASN A 278 26.48 3.52 12.10
N GLU A 279 25.88 4.64 12.46
CA GLU A 279 26.45 5.98 12.25
C GLU A 279 27.84 6.18 12.88
N HIS A 280 28.18 5.40 13.92
CA HIS A 280 29.48 5.44 14.58
C HIS A 280 30.54 4.56 13.90
N THR A 281 30.15 3.59 13.07
CA THR A 281 31.10 2.73 12.33
C THR A 281 31.42 3.26 10.94
N VAL A 282 30.58 4.16 10.42
CA VAL A 282 30.80 4.90 9.17
C VAL A 282 31.95 5.90 9.36
N SER A 283 33.16 5.47 9.00
CA SER A 283 34.41 6.23 9.16
C SER A 283 34.64 7.26 8.05
N LEU A 284 35.48 8.26 8.34
CA LEU A 284 35.93 9.24 7.35
C LEU A 284 36.54 8.59 6.09
N GLU A 285 37.37 7.56 6.26
CA GLU A 285 38.00 6.84 5.14
C GLU A 285 36.94 6.19 4.23
N PHE A 286 35.88 5.63 4.81
CA PHE A 286 34.79 5.05 4.03
C PHE A 286 34.01 6.12 3.27
N LEU A 287 33.73 7.27 3.89
CA LEU A 287 33.07 8.39 3.22
C LEU A 287 33.90 8.95 2.07
N GLN A 288 35.21 9.11 2.27
CA GLN A 288 36.14 9.51 1.22
C GLN A 288 36.21 8.46 0.10
N GLY A 289 36.19 7.18 0.44
CA GLY A 289 36.11 6.07 -0.51
C GLY A 289 34.83 6.10 -1.34
N LEU A 290 33.67 6.35 -0.72
CA LEU A 290 32.40 6.53 -1.43
C LEU A 290 32.41 7.76 -2.35
N ALA A 291 32.96 8.89 -1.88
CA ALA A 291 33.06 10.11 -2.67
C ALA A 291 34.03 9.98 -3.88
N ALA A 292 35.01 9.07 -3.79
CA ALA A 292 35.96 8.81 -4.87
C ALA A 292 35.42 7.89 -5.98
N LEU A 293 34.31 7.17 -5.73
CA LEU A 293 33.65 6.34 -6.72
C LEU A 293 32.76 7.18 -7.66
N ASP A 294 32.44 6.62 -8.82
CA ASP A 294 31.35 7.16 -9.64
C ASP A 294 30.03 7.15 -8.83
N PRO A 295 29.25 8.24 -8.79
CA PRO A 295 28.04 8.32 -7.97
C PRO A 295 27.05 7.18 -8.22
N LEU A 296 26.96 6.69 -9.45
CA LEU A 296 26.07 5.58 -9.80
C LEU A 296 26.59 4.25 -9.23
N ASP A 297 27.90 4.00 -9.26
CA ASP A 297 28.50 2.81 -8.61
C ASP A 297 28.39 2.89 -7.08
N ALA A 298 28.69 4.04 -6.47
CA ALA A 298 28.56 4.26 -5.03
C ALA A 298 27.12 3.99 -4.56
N LYS A 299 26.13 4.55 -5.27
CA LYS A 299 24.72 4.33 -5.00
C LYS A 299 24.32 2.86 -5.13
N ARG A 300 24.74 2.18 -6.21
CA ARG A 300 24.45 0.76 -6.47
C ARG A 300 24.94 -0.15 -5.36
N ARG A 301 26.12 0.13 -4.81
CA ARG A 301 26.68 -0.63 -3.68
C ARG A 301 25.83 -0.50 -2.42
N LEU A 302 25.39 0.72 -2.11
CA LEU A 302 24.50 0.96 -0.96
C LEU A 302 23.09 0.37 -1.18
N GLU A 303 22.56 0.43 -2.42
CA GLU A 303 21.31 -0.25 -2.79
C GLU A 303 21.44 -1.78 -2.66
N PHE A 304 22.59 -2.35 -3.06
CA PHE A 304 22.88 -3.78 -2.88
C PHE A 304 22.88 -4.17 -1.40
N LEU A 305 23.52 -3.39 -0.53
CA LEU A 305 23.49 -3.62 0.93
C LEU A 305 22.06 -3.57 1.47
N ALA A 306 21.27 -2.58 1.04
CA ALA A 306 19.87 -2.44 1.42
C ALA A 306 19.01 -3.66 1.03
N ASP A 307 19.28 -4.25 -0.13
CA ASP A 307 18.56 -5.43 -0.62
C ASP A 307 18.93 -6.73 0.12
N GLN A 308 20.17 -6.86 0.59
CA GLN A 308 20.57 -8.04 1.39
C GLN A 308 19.89 -8.02 2.77
N GLY A 309 19.74 -6.84 3.37
CA GLY A 309 19.09 -6.66 4.67
C GLY A 309 19.94 -7.08 5.88
N ASP A 310 21.19 -7.50 5.66
CA ASP A 310 22.12 -7.86 6.72
C ASP A 310 22.80 -6.64 7.34
N VAL A 311 23.03 -6.69 8.65
CA VAL A 311 23.77 -5.65 9.38
C VAL A 311 25.26 -5.78 9.07
N MET A 312 25.85 -4.70 8.58
CA MET A 312 27.27 -4.60 8.28
C MET A 312 27.98 -3.77 9.35
N TYR A 313 28.87 -4.43 10.10
CA TYR A 313 29.61 -3.77 11.19
C TYR A 313 30.85 -3.01 10.69
N ASP A 314 31.51 -3.49 9.62
CA ASP A 314 32.60 -2.78 8.96
C ASP A 314 32.16 -2.26 7.58
N PRO A 315 31.86 -0.95 7.43
CA PRO A 315 31.43 -0.39 6.16
C PRO A 315 32.48 -0.48 5.05
N LYS A 316 33.79 -0.59 5.37
CA LYS A 316 34.87 -0.58 4.36
C LYS A 316 34.80 -1.78 3.42
N ASP A 317 34.27 -2.91 3.90
CA ASP A 317 34.12 -4.13 3.11
C ASP A 317 33.26 -3.91 1.86
N LEU A 318 32.25 -3.02 1.95
CA LEU A 318 31.33 -2.72 0.84
C LEU A 318 32.05 -2.17 -0.41
N LEU A 319 33.15 -1.44 -0.22
CA LEU A 319 33.92 -0.86 -1.32
C LEU A 319 34.61 -1.94 -2.17
N ASN A 320 34.89 -3.11 -1.58
CA ASN A 320 35.63 -4.19 -2.24
C ASN A 320 34.73 -5.31 -2.81
N TRP A 321 33.41 -5.22 -2.62
CA TRP A 321 32.49 -6.27 -3.06
C TRP A 321 32.30 -6.30 -4.58
N ALA A 322 32.91 -7.30 -5.23
CA ALA A 322 32.79 -7.50 -6.67
C ALA A 322 31.32 -7.68 -7.12
N ALA A 323 30.49 -8.40 -6.35
CA ALA A 323 29.07 -8.58 -6.64
C ALA A 323 28.29 -7.25 -6.67
N ALA A 324 28.64 -6.33 -5.78
CA ALA A 324 28.00 -5.01 -5.69
C ALA A 324 28.35 -4.11 -6.89
N SER A 325 29.55 -4.23 -7.47
CA SER A 325 29.96 -3.47 -8.66
C SER A 325 29.18 -3.84 -9.94
N THR A 326 28.65 -5.07 -10.01
CA THR A 326 27.87 -5.56 -11.17
C THR A 326 26.37 -5.39 -11.04
N TYR A 327 25.91 -4.84 -9.91
CA TYR A 327 24.50 -4.71 -9.58
C TYR A 327 23.85 -3.55 -10.34
N MET A 328 22.82 -3.84 -11.14
CA MET A 328 22.10 -2.84 -11.93
C MET A 328 20.59 -2.89 -11.63
N PRO A 329 20.10 -2.06 -10.69
CA PRO A 329 18.76 -2.19 -10.17
C PRO A 329 17.70 -1.66 -11.12
N ASN A 330 17.96 -0.66 -11.97
CA ASN A 330 16.96 -0.02 -12.84
C ASN A 330 17.55 0.42 -14.20
N THR A 331 17.25 -0.31 -15.27
CA THR A 331 17.76 -0.01 -16.63
C THR A 331 16.77 0.76 -17.51
N ARG A 332 15.45 0.54 -17.38
CA ARG A 332 14.37 1.32 -18.04
C ARG A 332 13.09 1.27 -17.19
N ILE A 333 12.42 2.42 -17.00
CA ILE A 333 11.13 2.56 -16.29
C ILE A 333 10.05 2.93 -17.32
N PRO A 334 8.86 2.29 -17.32
CA PRO A 334 7.76 2.67 -18.22
C PRO A 334 7.36 4.14 -18.06
N HIS A 335 6.90 4.80 -19.14
CA HIS A 335 6.59 6.24 -19.14
C HIS A 335 5.46 6.66 -18.17
N TYR A 336 4.61 5.72 -17.77
CA TYR A 336 3.53 5.91 -16.81
C TYR A 336 3.94 5.57 -15.37
N CYS A 337 5.20 5.22 -15.12
CA CYS A 337 5.77 4.95 -13.81
C CYS A 337 6.85 5.97 -13.43
N VAL A 338 7.12 6.09 -12.14
CA VAL A 338 8.14 6.99 -11.56
C VAL A 338 8.93 6.27 -10.48
N LEU A 339 10.16 6.74 -10.22
CA LEU A 339 10.98 6.22 -9.14
C LEU A 339 10.68 7.00 -7.85
N ALA A 340 9.85 6.43 -6.97
CA ALA A 340 9.34 7.11 -5.79
C ALA A 340 10.26 6.90 -4.56
N ARG A 341 10.67 8.01 -3.93
CA ARG A 341 11.30 8.01 -2.60
C ARG A 341 10.23 7.93 -1.51
N LYS A 342 10.50 7.17 -0.45
CA LYS A 342 9.58 6.97 0.67
C LYS A 342 10.26 7.17 2.01
N ALA A 343 9.54 7.77 2.95
CA ALA A 343 9.92 7.88 4.36
C ALA A 343 8.77 7.43 5.26
N ALA A 344 9.06 6.52 6.20
CA ALA A 344 8.14 6.12 7.25
C ALA A 344 8.50 6.83 8.55
N VAL A 345 7.64 7.72 9.02
CA VAL A 345 7.80 8.44 10.29
C VAL A 345 7.16 7.62 11.39
N THR A 346 7.98 7.12 12.31
CA THR A 346 7.54 6.40 13.51
C THR A 346 7.47 7.37 14.70
N PRO A 347 6.90 6.96 15.85
CA PRO A 347 6.89 7.80 17.05
C PRO A 347 8.28 8.25 17.50
N THR A 348 9.31 7.42 17.37
CA THR A 348 10.65 7.72 17.90
C THR A 348 11.71 8.01 16.83
N THR A 349 11.48 7.65 15.55
CA THR A 349 12.46 7.90 14.47
C THR A 349 11.80 8.14 13.10
N ILE A 350 12.61 8.24 12.04
CA ILE A 350 12.24 8.22 10.63
C ILE A 350 13.03 7.11 9.93
N LEU A 351 12.35 6.32 9.09
CA LEU A 351 12.92 5.21 8.33
C LEU A 351 12.83 5.54 6.84
N LEU A 352 13.96 5.67 6.16
CA LEU A 352 14.00 5.91 4.73
C LEU A 352 13.98 4.58 3.97
N SER A 353 13.47 4.59 2.75
CA SER A 353 13.46 3.41 1.87
C SER A 353 14.22 3.67 0.58
N THR A 354 14.89 2.64 0.07
CA THR A 354 15.43 2.62 -1.30
C THR A 354 14.31 2.98 -2.28
N PRO A 355 14.54 3.83 -3.29
CA PRO A 355 13.50 4.25 -4.21
C PRO A 355 12.91 3.06 -5.00
N VAL A 356 11.59 3.01 -5.13
CA VAL A 356 10.85 1.92 -5.81
C VAL A 356 10.06 2.47 -7.00
N VAL A 357 9.93 1.66 -8.06
CA VAL A 357 9.11 2.00 -9.22
C VAL A 357 7.62 1.91 -8.84
N GLU A 358 6.90 3.02 -8.95
CA GLU A 358 5.45 3.08 -8.72
C GLU A 358 4.74 3.63 -9.96
N THR A 359 3.47 3.26 -10.16
CA THR A 359 2.63 3.94 -11.15
C THR A 359 2.45 5.41 -10.77
N SER A 360 2.66 6.29 -11.74
CA SER A 360 2.65 7.73 -11.55
C SER A 360 1.24 8.31 -11.29
N ASN A 361 1.23 9.58 -10.89
CA ASN A 361 0.03 10.43 -10.86
C ASN A 361 0.32 11.71 -11.65
N ARG A 362 -0.71 12.54 -11.85
CA ARG A 362 -0.61 13.76 -12.68
C ARG A 362 0.52 14.69 -12.24
N VAL A 363 0.66 14.91 -10.94
CA VAL A 363 1.69 15.78 -10.36
C VAL A 363 3.09 15.24 -10.66
N LEU A 364 3.33 13.97 -10.33
CA LEU A 364 4.64 13.35 -10.52
C LEU A 364 5.01 13.19 -12.00
N ARG A 365 4.02 12.99 -12.89
CA ARG A 365 4.24 12.95 -14.34
C ARG A 365 4.66 14.32 -14.89
N TYR A 366 3.94 15.37 -14.53
CA TYR A 366 4.22 16.71 -15.04
C TYR A 366 5.58 17.22 -14.55
N PHE A 367 5.87 17.05 -13.26
CA PHE A 367 7.14 17.44 -12.64
C PHE A 367 8.21 16.34 -12.70
N ASN A 368 8.17 15.46 -13.71
CA ASN A 368 9.09 14.32 -13.78
C ASN A 368 10.58 14.72 -13.89
N HIS A 369 10.87 15.88 -14.49
CA HIS A 369 12.23 16.45 -14.60
C HIS A 369 12.88 16.75 -13.24
N ILE A 370 12.07 16.90 -12.17
CA ILE A 370 12.49 17.12 -10.78
C ILE A 370 11.86 16.07 -9.85
N GLN A 371 11.57 14.87 -10.36
CA GLN A 371 10.91 13.81 -9.59
C GLN A 371 11.67 13.44 -8.31
N ASP A 372 12.99 13.63 -8.30
CA ASP A 372 13.85 13.28 -7.19
C ASP A 372 13.69 14.22 -5.97
N ARG A 373 12.96 15.32 -6.14
CA ARG A 373 12.57 16.27 -5.11
C ARG A 373 11.23 15.95 -4.46
N PHE A 374 10.52 14.91 -4.90
CA PHE A 374 9.31 14.43 -4.23
C PHE A 374 9.63 13.33 -3.22
N LEU A 375 8.92 13.36 -2.09
CA LEU A 375 9.02 12.36 -1.03
C LEU A 375 7.61 11.94 -0.60
N ARG A 376 7.34 10.63 -0.66
CA ARG A 376 6.11 10.06 -0.11
C ARG A 376 6.33 9.73 1.37
N VAL A 377 5.58 10.37 2.25
CA VAL A 377 5.72 10.22 3.70
C VAL A 377 4.54 9.40 4.22
N GLN A 378 4.82 8.43 5.08
CA GLN A 378 3.80 7.64 5.78
C GLN A 378 4.05 7.66 7.28
N PHE A 379 3.00 7.80 8.08
CA PHE A 379 3.08 7.83 9.53
C PHE A 379 2.58 6.51 10.13
N VAL A 380 3.47 5.78 10.81
CA VAL A 380 3.28 4.37 11.19
C VAL A 380 3.73 4.10 12.63
N GLU A 381 3.39 2.94 13.19
CA GLU A 381 3.98 2.48 14.47
C GLU A 381 5.43 1.98 14.28
N GLU A 382 6.20 1.80 15.36
CA GLU A 382 7.62 1.36 15.29
C GLU A 382 7.83 0.04 14.55
N THR A 383 6.82 -0.82 14.58
CA THR A 383 6.82 -2.10 13.87
C THR A 383 6.66 -1.94 12.37
N GLU A 384 6.30 -0.77 11.85
CA GLU A 384 5.81 -0.51 10.49
C GLU A 384 4.49 -1.24 10.15
N PHE A 385 4.08 -2.21 10.97
CA PHE A 385 2.78 -2.87 10.96
C PHE A 385 1.77 -2.12 11.82
N GLY A 386 0.63 -1.75 11.23
CA GLY A 386 -0.48 -1.12 11.93
C GLY A 386 -0.47 0.41 11.90
N ARG A 387 -1.67 0.99 11.87
CA ARG A 387 -1.86 2.45 11.97
C ARG A 387 -1.40 2.91 13.33
N MET A 388 -0.91 4.15 13.44
CA MET A 388 -0.74 4.79 14.74
C MET A 388 -2.09 4.74 15.49
N ALA A 389 -2.18 3.83 16.47
CA ALA A 389 -3.47 3.38 16.99
C ALA A 389 -4.23 4.52 17.69
N MET A 390 -5.55 4.57 17.50
CA MET A 390 -6.47 5.58 18.05
C MET A 390 -6.74 5.50 19.57
N SER A 391 -5.80 5.01 20.36
CA SER A 391 -5.95 5.03 21.82
C SER A 391 -5.85 6.48 22.33
N CYS A 392 -7.00 7.01 22.73
CA CYS A 392 -7.33 8.43 22.77
C CYS A 392 -6.82 9.24 23.98
N ARG A 393 -5.96 8.69 24.85
CA ARG A 393 -5.58 9.41 26.08
C ARG A 393 -4.09 9.65 26.29
N ASN A 394 -3.20 8.97 25.57
CA ASN A 394 -1.78 8.96 25.97
C ASN A 394 -0.82 9.29 24.82
N LYS A 395 -1.27 9.89 23.72
CA LYS A 395 -0.48 10.04 22.48
C LYS A 395 -0.23 11.49 22.06
N GLU A 396 -0.38 12.45 22.97
CA GLU A 396 -0.20 13.87 22.65
C GLU A 396 1.14 14.18 21.98
N ASP A 397 2.24 13.63 22.50
CA ASP A 397 3.57 13.88 21.91
C ASP A 397 3.74 13.22 20.54
N VAL A 398 3.09 12.08 20.30
CA VAL A 398 3.02 11.47 18.96
C VAL A 398 2.32 12.42 17.98
N TRP A 399 1.20 13.02 18.40
CA TRP A 399 0.50 14.02 17.57
C TRP A 399 1.34 15.27 17.33
N LYS A 400 2.07 15.74 18.35
CA LYS A 400 3.02 16.86 18.19
C LYS A 400 4.13 16.53 17.20
N LYS A 401 4.69 15.31 17.24
CA LYS A 401 5.69 14.89 16.26
C LYS A 401 5.16 14.93 14.83
N ILE A 402 3.94 14.42 14.59
CA ILE A 402 3.32 14.45 13.25
C ILE A 402 3.10 15.90 12.81
N LEU A 403 2.58 16.76 13.69
CA LEU A 403 2.43 18.18 13.39
C LEU A 403 3.79 18.82 13.08
N ARG A 404 4.83 18.54 13.87
CA ARG A 404 6.19 19.00 13.58
C ARG A 404 6.65 18.57 12.19
N THR A 405 6.46 17.31 11.81
CA THR A 405 6.80 16.84 10.46
C THR A 405 6.04 17.63 9.39
N LEU A 406 4.75 17.91 9.59
CA LEU A 406 3.93 18.62 8.60
C LEU A 406 4.27 20.11 8.49
N TYR A 407 4.58 20.77 9.61
CA TYR A 407 4.88 22.21 9.68
C TYR A 407 6.34 22.50 9.35
N GLN A 408 7.28 21.80 10.02
CA GLN A 408 8.71 22.03 9.88
C GLN A 408 9.36 21.21 8.77
N GLY A 409 8.67 20.21 8.21
CA GLY A 409 9.21 19.37 7.13
C GLY A 409 10.18 18.28 7.60
N ILE A 410 10.90 17.72 6.62
CA ILE A 410 11.87 16.64 6.80
C ILE A 410 13.19 17.06 6.15
N GLN A 411 14.30 16.93 6.88
CA GLN A 411 15.64 17.16 6.36
C GLN A 411 16.29 15.81 5.99
N ILE A 412 16.79 15.71 4.76
CA ILE A 412 17.59 14.57 4.28
C ILE A 412 18.78 15.15 3.51
N GLY A 413 20.01 14.91 3.98
CA GLY A 413 21.20 15.58 3.48
C GLY A 413 21.02 17.11 3.45
N ASP A 414 21.30 17.70 2.30
CA ASP A 414 21.15 19.12 2.00
C ASP A 414 19.72 19.53 1.59
N ARG A 415 18.77 18.58 1.51
CA ARG A 415 17.41 18.83 1.02
C ARG A 415 16.38 18.91 2.15
N HIS A 416 15.60 20.00 2.11
CA HIS A 416 14.48 20.25 3.01
C HIS A 416 13.14 19.98 2.33
N TYR A 417 12.50 18.88 2.71
CA TYR A 417 11.21 18.45 2.18
C TYR A 417 10.07 19.07 2.98
N GLN A 418 9.23 19.86 2.32
CA GLN A 418 8.09 20.55 2.90
C GLN A 418 6.78 19.84 2.55
N PHE A 419 5.79 19.92 3.43
CA PHE A 419 4.47 19.34 3.19
C PHE A 419 3.86 19.93 1.90
N LEU A 420 3.44 19.07 0.98
CA LEU A 420 2.80 19.45 -0.28
C LEU A 420 1.28 19.28 -0.21
N ALA A 421 0.79 18.03 -0.14
CA ALA A 421 -0.64 17.72 -0.14
C ALA A 421 -0.85 16.22 0.14
N PHE A 422 -2.11 15.78 0.24
CA PHE A 422 -2.47 14.37 0.34
C PHE A 422 -3.71 14.06 -0.51
N GLY A 423 -3.77 12.85 -1.08
CA GLY A 423 -4.98 12.29 -1.68
C GLY A 423 -5.79 11.49 -0.65
N SER A 424 -7.03 11.09 -1.01
CA SER A 424 -7.87 10.27 -0.14
C SER A 424 -7.27 8.90 0.18
N SER A 425 -6.51 8.32 -0.76
CA SER A 425 -5.81 7.05 -0.54
C SER A 425 -4.69 7.22 0.49
N GLN A 426 -3.87 8.25 0.31
CA GLN A 426 -2.78 8.59 1.23
C GLN A 426 -3.34 8.90 2.62
N LEU A 427 -4.40 9.71 2.73
CA LEU A 427 -5.04 10.03 4.01
C LEU A 427 -5.50 8.78 4.79
N ARG A 428 -6.17 7.83 4.12
CA ARG A 428 -6.58 6.54 4.73
C ARG A 428 -5.41 5.64 5.11
N GLN A 429 -4.26 5.82 4.48
CA GLN A 429 -3.02 5.10 4.79
C GLN A 429 -2.11 5.89 5.74
N CYS A 430 -2.61 6.99 6.32
CA CYS A 430 -1.84 7.90 7.17
C CYS A 430 -0.58 8.42 6.46
N GLY A 431 -0.68 8.82 5.19
CA GLY A 431 0.43 9.34 4.40
C GLY A 431 0.12 10.64 3.67
N ALA A 432 1.16 11.29 3.17
CA ALA A 432 1.11 12.55 2.44
C ALA A 432 2.31 12.67 1.47
N TYR A 433 2.23 13.62 0.55
CA TYR A 433 3.34 14.00 -0.32
C TYR A 433 4.05 15.22 0.24
N PHE A 434 5.36 15.18 0.15
CA PHE A 434 6.28 16.27 0.47
C PHE A 434 7.12 16.59 -0.76
N PHE A 435 7.59 17.82 -0.84
CA PHE A 435 8.40 18.31 -1.94
C PHE A 435 9.53 19.21 -1.42
N CYS A 436 10.72 19.07 -1.99
CA CYS A 436 11.87 19.94 -1.70
C CYS A 436 11.89 21.09 -2.71
N PRO A 437 11.58 22.34 -2.30
CA PRO A 437 11.58 23.49 -3.21
C PRO A 437 12.89 23.67 -3.97
N THR A 438 12.78 24.30 -5.14
CA THR A 438 13.90 24.85 -5.91
C THR A 438 13.82 26.37 -5.93
N ASP A 439 14.81 27.02 -6.54
CA ASP A 439 14.80 28.48 -6.73
C ASP A 439 13.61 29.00 -7.56
N HIS A 440 12.94 28.11 -8.31
CA HIS A 440 11.86 28.47 -9.24
C HIS A 440 10.52 27.78 -8.94
N ILE A 441 10.53 26.70 -8.16
CA ILE A 441 9.33 25.88 -7.92
C ILE A 441 9.21 25.63 -6.41
N SER A 442 8.14 26.17 -5.83
CA SER A 442 7.73 25.93 -4.45
C SER A 442 6.53 24.97 -4.36
N CYS A 443 6.21 24.52 -3.14
CA CYS A 443 4.98 23.78 -2.88
C CYS A 443 3.72 24.55 -3.27
N ASP A 444 3.72 25.88 -3.12
CA ASP A 444 2.57 26.72 -3.47
C ASP A 444 2.41 26.87 -4.99
N ASP A 445 3.51 26.91 -5.74
CA ASP A 445 3.46 26.88 -7.21
C ASP A 445 2.82 25.58 -7.70
N ILE A 446 3.23 24.44 -7.13
CA ILE A 446 2.66 23.14 -7.49
C ILE A 446 1.17 23.06 -7.11
N ARG A 447 0.75 23.59 -5.95
CA ARG A 447 -0.68 23.65 -5.56
C ARG A 447 -1.49 24.55 -6.48
N ARG A 448 -0.96 25.71 -6.88
CA ARG A 448 -1.61 26.63 -7.83
C ARG A 448 -1.78 25.95 -9.20
N TRP A 449 -0.77 25.22 -9.65
CA TRP A 449 -0.83 24.44 -10.89
C TRP A 449 -1.89 23.32 -10.86
N MET A 450 -2.21 22.74 -9.70
CA MET A 450 -3.21 21.67 -9.61
C MET A 450 -4.63 22.11 -10.05
N GLY A 451 -4.96 23.40 -9.96
CA GLY A 451 -6.23 23.96 -10.41
C GLY A 451 -6.86 24.97 -9.44
N GLU A 452 -7.98 25.57 -9.86
CA GLU A 452 -8.67 26.65 -9.15
C GLU A 452 -9.54 26.14 -8.00
N VAL A 453 -8.93 25.93 -6.83
CA VAL A 453 -9.63 25.47 -5.62
C VAL A 453 -9.87 26.57 -4.57
N GLY A 454 -9.37 27.79 -4.80
CA GLY A 454 -9.42 28.89 -3.83
C GLY A 454 -10.84 29.20 -3.33
N HIS A 455 -11.85 29.12 -4.21
CA HIS A 455 -13.26 29.36 -3.88
C HIS A 455 -13.85 28.36 -2.84
N ILE A 456 -13.18 27.23 -2.57
CA ILE A 456 -13.66 26.20 -1.65
C ILE A 456 -13.25 26.56 -0.22
N ARG A 457 -14.26 26.86 0.61
CA ARG A 457 -14.09 27.30 2.01
C ARG A 457 -14.18 26.16 3.05
N ILE A 458 -14.41 24.93 2.60
CA ILE A 458 -14.45 23.73 3.45
C ILE A 458 -13.12 23.00 3.32
N VAL A 459 -12.35 22.94 4.40
CA VAL A 459 -10.97 22.39 4.40
C VAL A 459 -10.91 20.96 3.86
N ALA A 460 -11.81 20.09 4.32
CA ALA A 460 -11.86 18.69 3.88
C ALA A 460 -12.16 18.57 2.38
N LYS A 461 -13.11 19.35 1.88
CA LYS A 461 -13.48 19.39 0.45
C LYS A 461 -12.32 19.95 -0.38
N TYR A 462 -11.67 21.02 0.08
CA TYR A 462 -10.49 21.62 -0.55
C TYR A 462 -9.36 20.59 -0.68
N ALA A 463 -9.01 19.91 0.44
CA ALA A 463 -8.00 18.86 0.45
C ALA A 463 -8.35 17.71 -0.51
N ALA A 464 -9.62 17.28 -0.54
CA ALA A 464 -10.10 16.26 -1.46
C ALA A 464 -10.04 16.69 -2.95
N ARG A 465 -10.09 18.00 -3.25
CA ARG A 465 -9.92 18.51 -4.63
C ARG A 465 -8.48 18.48 -5.08
N LEU A 466 -7.56 19.04 -4.29
CA LEU A 466 -6.12 18.92 -4.55
C LEU A 466 -5.68 17.45 -4.65
N GLY A 467 -6.20 16.63 -3.73
CA GLY A 467 -5.90 15.20 -3.63
C GLY A 467 -6.22 14.39 -4.89
N GLN A 468 -7.12 14.85 -5.77
CA GLN A 468 -7.47 14.15 -7.01
C GLN A 468 -6.31 14.10 -8.00
N CYS A 469 -5.42 15.10 -7.99
CA CYS A 469 -4.22 15.13 -8.85
C CYS A 469 -3.19 14.05 -8.47
N PHE A 470 -3.30 13.46 -7.27
CA PHE A 470 -2.48 12.34 -6.81
C PHE A 470 -3.12 10.97 -7.06
N SER A 471 -4.23 10.91 -7.81
CA SER A 471 -4.83 9.64 -8.22
C SER A 471 -3.86 8.89 -9.13
N THR A 472 -3.60 7.62 -8.81
CA THR A 472 -2.86 6.71 -9.68
C THR A 472 -3.67 6.50 -10.97
N THR A 473 -3.13 7.00 -12.07
CA THR A 473 -3.83 7.12 -13.37
C THR A 473 -2.86 6.84 -14.49
N ARG A 474 -3.36 6.34 -15.63
CA ARG A 474 -2.59 6.32 -16.88
C ARG A 474 -3.07 7.47 -17.75
N GLU A 475 -2.16 8.40 -18.03
CA GLU A 475 -2.42 9.50 -18.97
C GLU A 475 -2.41 8.96 -20.39
N MET A 476 -3.37 9.43 -21.20
CA MET A 476 -3.47 9.09 -22.61
C MET A 476 -2.71 10.13 -23.44
N ARG A 477 -1.47 9.82 -23.83
CA ARG A 477 -0.57 10.69 -24.60
C ARG A 477 -0.82 10.66 -26.11
N GLY A 478 -1.33 9.54 -26.62
CA GLY A 478 -1.65 9.34 -28.03
C GLY A 478 -2.99 9.95 -28.45
N LEU A 479 -3.81 10.35 -27.47
CA LEU A 479 -5.13 10.93 -27.71
C LEU A 479 -5.07 12.46 -27.94
N PRO A 480 -5.83 12.99 -28.91
CA PRO A 480 -6.05 14.43 -29.01
C PRO A 480 -6.76 14.94 -27.77
N ILE A 481 -6.55 16.23 -27.46
CA ILE A 481 -7.30 16.89 -26.39
C ILE A 481 -8.81 16.77 -26.72
N PRO A 482 -9.65 16.23 -25.83
CA PRO A 482 -11.06 16.04 -26.10
C PRO A 482 -11.78 17.36 -26.34
N ASP A 483 -12.78 17.36 -27.25
CA ASP A 483 -13.74 18.45 -27.33
C ASP A 483 -14.78 18.29 -26.20
N VAL A 484 -14.66 19.14 -25.17
CA VAL A 484 -15.44 19.00 -23.94
C VAL A 484 -16.75 19.76 -24.05
N ARG A 485 -17.85 19.02 -24.11
CA ARG A 485 -19.21 19.58 -24.15
C ARG A 485 -19.87 19.51 -22.78
N SER A 486 -20.36 20.64 -22.26
CA SER A 486 -21.13 20.64 -21.01
C SER A 486 -22.58 20.19 -21.27
N ILE A 487 -23.10 19.29 -20.42
CA ILE A 487 -24.49 18.83 -20.43
C ILE A 487 -25.09 18.87 -19.01
N PRO A 488 -26.41 19.14 -18.85
CA PRO A 488 -27.02 19.33 -17.54
C PRO A 488 -27.23 18.00 -16.81
N ASP A 489 -27.11 17.97 -15.48
CA ASP A 489 -27.51 16.80 -14.68
C ASP A 489 -29.03 16.57 -14.74
N VAL A 490 -29.46 15.31 -14.61
CA VAL A 490 -30.88 14.95 -14.48
C VAL A 490 -31.23 14.96 -13.00
N GLU A 491 -31.91 16.01 -12.54
CA GLU A 491 -32.31 16.15 -11.13
C GLU A 491 -33.83 16.03 -10.96
N ARG A 492 -34.28 15.28 -9.94
CA ARG A 492 -35.69 15.21 -9.53
C ARG A 492 -35.78 15.05 -8.02
N ASN A 493 -36.75 15.71 -7.39
CA ASN A 493 -37.02 15.62 -5.94
C ASN A 493 -35.77 15.83 -5.05
N GLY A 494 -34.83 16.70 -5.48
CA GLY A 494 -33.60 16.98 -4.74
C GLY A 494 -32.50 15.92 -4.89
N TYR A 495 -32.67 14.93 -5.78
CA TYR A 495 -31.65 13.93 -6.10
C TYR A 495 -31.16 14.08 -7.53
N CYS A 496 -29.85 13.89 -7.73
CA CYS A 496 -29.23 13.80 -9.04
C CYS A 496 -29.17 12.33 -9.49
N PHE A 497 -29.80 12.02 -10.64
CA PHE A 497 -29.84 10.67 -11.23
C PHE A 497 -28.61 10.37 -12.08
N THR A 498 -27.83 11.40 -12.44
CA THR A 498 -26.64 11.33 -13.28
C THR A 498 -25.35 11.68 -12.53
N ASP A 499 -25.36 11.60 -11.19
CA ASP A 499 -24.23 12.04 -10.35
C ASP A 499 -22.96 11.27 -10.69
N GLY A 500 -22.01 11.94 -11.34
CA GLY A 500 -20.70 11.39 -11.69
C GLY A 500 -20.59 10.68 -13.03
N VAL A 501 -21.65 10.61 -13.85
CA VAL A 501 -21.62 9.94 -15.17
C VAL A 501 -21.79 10.91 -16.34
N GLY A 502 -20.95 10.74 -17.35
CA GLY A 502 -20.92 11.53 -18.58
C GLY A 502 -20.80 10.64 -19.80
N ILE A 503 -20.57 11.25 -20.96
CA ILE A 503 -20.61 10.55 -22.26
C ILE A 503 -19.29 10.70 -22.99
N ILE A 504 -18.87 9.65 -23.69
CA ILE A 504 -17.72 9.68 -24.60
C ILE A 504 -18.14 9.14 -25.97
N SER A 505 -17.54 9.69 -27.03
CA SER A 505 -17.73 9.17 -28.38
C SER A 505 -17.06 7.81 -28.59
N ASP A 506 -17.64 6.99 -29.46
CA ASP A 506 -17.10 5.66 -29.84
C ASP A 506 -15.66 5.75 -30.38
N PHE A 507 -15.39 6.77 -31.19
CA PHE A 507 -14.04 7.03 -31.73
C PHE A 507 -12.99 7.22 -30.62
N MET A 508 -13.31 8.02 -29.59
CA MET A 508 -12.38 8.22 -28.48
C MET A 508 -12.22 6.97 -27.62
N ALA A 509 -13.30 6.21 -27.42
CA ALA A 509 -13.23 4.93 -26.74
C ALA A 509 -12.27 3.96 -27.46
N GLN A 510 -12.34 3.87 -28.79
CA GLN A 510 -11.42 3.07 -29.61
C GLN A 510 -9.96 3.55 -29.47
N MET A 511 -9.70 4.85 -29.48
CA MET A 511 -8.35 5.38 -29.27
C MET A 511 -7.79 5.06 -27.87
N ILE A 512 -8.62 5.12 -26.82
CA ILE A 512 -8.24 4.71 -25.46
C ILE A 512 -7.83 3.24 -25.46
N MET A 513 -8.58 2.40 -26.18
CA MET A 513 -8.32 0.97 -26.30
C MET A 513 -6.97 0.68 -26.96
N GLU A 514 -6.68 1.37 -28.06
CA GLU A 514 -5.41 1.26 -28.77
C GLU A 514 -4.22 1.68 -27.88
N GLU A 515 -4.34 2.80 -27.17
CA GLU A 515 -3.24 3.32 -26.34
C GLU A 515 -3.03 2.52 -25.05
N LEU A 516 -4.11 2.13 -24.37
CA LEU A 516 -3.98 1.36 -23.13
C LEU A 516 -3.42 -0.04 -23.37
N THR A 517 -3.21 -0.45 -24.64
CA THR A 517 -2.82 -1.80 -25.03
C THR A 517 -3.71 -2.80 -24.29
N LEU A 518 -5.00 -2.48 -24.19
CA LEU A 518 -6.01 -3.31 -23.56
C LEU A 518 -6.35 -4.41 -24.56
N ASP A 519 -5.34 -5.24 -24.80
CA ASP A 519 -5.30 -6.14 -25.95
C ASP A 519 -6.20 -7.37 -25.75
N VAL A 520 -6.97 -7.42 -24.64
CA VAL A 520 -7.85 -8.53 -24.19
C VAL A 520 -9.35 -8.21 -24.32
N TYR A 521 -9.75 -6.94 -24.47
CA TYR A 521 -11.13 -6.57 -24.17
C TYR A 521 -12.05 -6.65 -25.40
N ALA A 522 -13.30 -7.04 -25.15
CA ALA A 522 -14.42 -6.55 -25.93
C ALA A 522 -14.50 -5.03 -25.74
N GLU A 523 -14.82 -4.26 -26.78
CA GLU A 523 -14.97 -2.80 -26.74
C GLU A 523 -15.71 -2.35 -25.45
N PRO A 524 -15.01 -1.78 -24.45
CA PRO A 524 -15.61 -1.49 -23.16
C PRO A 524 -16.56 -0.30 -23.30
N SER A 525 -17.75 -0.45 -22.73
CA SER A 525 -18.80 0.56 -22.83
C SER A 525 -18.61 1.74 -21.87
N ALA A 526 -17.72 1.63 -20.87
CA ALA A 526 -17.50 2.70 -19.91
C ALA A 526 -16.06 2.76 -19.36
N PHE A 527 -15.64 3.97 -18.96
CA PHE A 527 -14.31 4.29 -18.48
C PHE A 527 -14.38 5.16 -17.24
N GLN A 528 -13.77 4.73 -16.14
CA GLN A 528 -13.53 5.59 -15.00
C GLN A 528 -12.33 6.50 -15.30
N PHE A 529 -12.51 7.81 -15.17
CA PHE A 529 -11.54 8.79 -15.66
C PHE A 529 -11.24 9.92 -14.68
N ARG A 530 -10.19 10.66 -15.03
CA ARG A 530 -9.88 12.01 -14.56
C ARG A 530 -9.54 12.88 -15.77
N MET A 531 -9.93 14.15 -15.73
CA MET A 531 -9.59 15.13 -16.77
C MET A 531 -9.62 16.52 -16.15
N GLY A 532 -8.46 17.14 -15.93
CA GLY A 532 -8.38 18.39 -15.15
C GLY A 532 -9.05 18.23 -13.77
N GLY A 533 -9.99 19.11 -13.43
CA GLY A 533 -10.81 19.00 -12.22
C GLY A 533 -12.08 18.15 -12.36
N CYS A 534 -12.28 17.48 -13.51
CA CYS A 534 -13.39 16.56 -13.74
C CYS A 534 -13.05 15.14 -13.29
N LYS A 535 -14.04 14.47 -12.70
CA LYS A 535 -13.94 13.08 -12.27
C LYS A 535 -15.26 12.34 -12.48
N GLY A 536 -15.20 11.04 -12.78
CA GLY A 536 -16.38 10.20 -12.83
C GLY A 536 -16.22 8.99 -13.75
N VAL A 537 -17.33 8.60 -14.37
CA VAL A 537 -17.40 7.59 -15.44
C VAL A 537 -17.82 8.26 -16.75
N LEU A 538 -17.18 7.88 -17.86
CA LEU A 538 -17.63 8.19 -19.22
C LEU A 538 -18.18 6.92 -19.87
N VAL A 539 -19.35 7.04 -20.50
CA VAL A 539 -20.04 5.91 -21.13
C VAL A 539 -20.17 6.17 -22.63
N VAL A 540 -19.94 5.15 -23.44
CA VAL A 540 -20.07 5.24 -24.89
C VAL A 540 -21.53 5.38 -25.26
N TRP A 541 -21.91 6.52 -25.85
CA TRP A 541 -23.27 6.74 -26.36
C TRP A 541 -23.26 7.25 -27.80
N PRO A 542 -24.21 6.82 -28.66
CA PRO A 542 -24.28 7.26 -30.06
C PRO A 542 -24.47 8.77 -30.27
N GLN A 543 -24.92 9.50 -29.25
CA GLN A 543 -25.17 10.94 -29.34
C GLN A 543 -23.91 11.83 -29.33
N ALA A 544 -22.75 11.28 -28.96
CA ALA A 544 -21.47 12.00 -29.01
C ALA A 544 -20.78 11.79 -30.36
N THR A 545 -20.41 12.89 -31.00
CA THR A 545 -19.71 12.92 -32.28
C THR A 545 -18.20 12.78 -32.11
N LYS A 546 -17.46 12.65 -33.22
CA LYS A 546 -16.04 12.26 -33.21
C LYS A 546 -15.17 13.22 -32.37
N GLY A 547 -14.54 12.71 -31.32
CA GLY A 547 -13.63 13.50 -30.47
C GLY A 547 -14.31 14.22 -29.30
N GLU A 548 -15.63 14.06 -29.13
CA GLU A 548 -16.39 14.67 -28.04
C GLU A 548 -16.35 13.84 -26.75
N VAL A 549 -16.25 14.56 -25.63
CA VAL A 549 -16.53 14.09 -24.27
C VAL A 549 -17.54 15.04 -23.64
N CYS A 550 -18.71 14.53 -23.26
CA CYS A 550 -19.73 15.32 -22.59
C CYS A 550 -19.62 15.19 -21.07
N ILE A 551 -19.45 16.32 -20.38
CA ILE A 551 -19.24 16.42 -18.93
C ILE A 551 -20.43 17.09 -18.26
N ARG A 552 -20.86 16.52 -17.12
CA ARG A 552 -21.92 17.08 -16.26
C ARG A 552 -21.38 17.94 -15.12
N GLN A 553 -22.23 18.80 -14.55
CA GLN A 553 -21.87 19.64 -13.40
C GLN A 553 -21.46 18.80 -12.19
N SER A 554 -22.13 17.67 -11.99
CA SER A 554 -21.77 16.66 -10.99
C SER A 554 -20.38 16.07 -11.21
N GLN A 555 -19.78 16.12 -12.40
CA GLN A 555 -18.43 15.60 -12.67
C GLN A 555 -17.33 16.65 -12.51
N GLU A 556 -17.61 17.92 -12.82
CA GLU A 556 -16.65 19.01 -12.67
C GLU A 556 -16.56 19.44 -11.20
N LYS A 557 -15.42 19.13 -10.56
CA LYS A 557 -15.23 19.39 -9.13
C LYS A 557 -14.50 20.70 -8.83
N PHE A 558 -13.74 21.20 -9.80
CA PHE A 558 -13.05 22.49 -9.83
C PHE A 558 -12.54 22.75 -11.26
N LYS A 559 -12.19 24.00 -11.58
CA LYS A 559 -11.65 24.36 -12.90
C LYS A 559 -10.14 24.12 -12.97
N ALA A 560 -9.65 23.64 -14.10
CA ALA A 560 -8.23 23.46 -14.36
C ALA A 560 -7.92 23.66 -15.85
N GLU A 561 -6.72 24.15 -16.17
CA GLU A 561 -6.26 24.36 -17.54
C GLU A 561 -5.94 23.02 -18.25
N VAL A 562 -5.49 22.02 -17.49
CA VAL A 562 -5.12 20.71 -18.01
C VAL A 562 -6.36 19.95 -18.48
N LYS A 563 -6.39 19.55 -19.76
CA LYS A 563 -7.51 18.83 -20.39
C LYS A 563 -7.17 17.41 -20.85
N ASN A 564 -5.98 16.90 -20.54
CA ASN A 564 -5.59 15.54 -20.89
C ASN A 564 -6.49 14.52 -20.18
N LEU A 565 -6.93 13.51 -20.94
CA LEU A 565 -7.74 12.42 -20.42
C LEU A 565 -6.85 11.38 -19.73
N GLU A 566 -7.24 10.98 -18.53
CA GLU A 566 -6.53 10.01 -17.72
C GLU A 566 -7.48 8.88 -17.32
N ILE A 567 -7.09 7.64 -17.59
CA ILE A 567 -7.94 6.47 -17.30
C ILE A 567 -7.48 5.78 -16.02
N ILE A 568 -8.45 5.42 -15.18
CA ILE A 568 -8.25 4.66 -13.95
C ILE A 568 -8.59 3.18 -14.18
N LYS A 569 -9.78 2.92 -14.72
CA LYS A 569 -10.37 1.58 -14.88
C LYS A 569 -11.32 1.57 -16.08
N CYS A 570 -11.42 0.44 -16.77
CA CYS A 570 -12.42 0.22 -17.83
C CYS A 570 -13.49 -0.75 -17.33
N ALA A 571 -14.70 -0.66 -17.90
CA ALA A 571 -15.77 -1.62 -17.67
C ALA A 571 -15.31 -3.04 -18.02
N LYS A 572 -15.63 -3.99 -17.14
CA LYS A 572 -15.32 -5.41 -17.33
C LYS A 572 -16.30 -6.27 -16.55
N TYR A 573 -16.66 -7.43 -17.10
CA TYR A 573 -17.40 -8.44 -16.36
C TYR A 573 -16.55 -9.03 -15.24
N SER A 574 -17.18 -9.20 -14.08
CA SER A 574 -16.67 -10.02 -12.97
C SER A 574 -17.86 -10.62 -12.25
N SER A 575 -17.74 -11.85 -11.77
CA SER A 575 -18.77 -12.48 -10.95
C SER A 575 -18.82 -11.82 -9.56
N ALA A 576 -20.02 -11.57 -9.04
CA ALA A 576 -20.15 -11.06 -7.68
C ALA A 576 -19.81 -12.16 -6.66
N THR A 577 -19.30 -11.70 -5.53
CA THR A 577 -19.06 -12.56 -4.37
C THR A 577 -19.87 -12.05 -3.19
N LEU A 578 -20.53 -12.96 -2.47
CA LEU A 578 -21.06 -12.65 -1.15
C LEU A 578 -19.91 -12.29 -0.22
N ASN A 579 -20.21 -11.51 0.82
CA ASN A 579 -19.26 -11.19 1.88
C ASN A 579 -19.99 -11.15 3.22
N ARG A 580 -19.24 -11.02 4.31
CA ARG A 580 -19.78 -10.97 5.68
C ARG A 580 -20.94 -10.00 5.84
N GLN A 581 -20.81 -8.77 5.35
CA GLN A 581 -21.84 -7.75 5.46
C GLN A 581 -23.09 -8.13 4.64
N THR A 582 -22.90 -8.48 3.37
CA THR A 582 -24.00 -8.83 2.45
C THR A 582 -24.80 -10.04 2.95
N ILE A 583 -24.12 -11.09 3.44
CA ILE A 583 -24.77 -12.28 4.02
C ILE A 583 -25.60 -11.88 5.26
N THR A 584 -25.04 -11.04 6.13
CA THR A 584 -25.74 -10.56 7.34
C THR A 584 -27.03 -9.82 6.98
N ILE A 585 -27.00 -8.98 5.95
CA ILE A 585 -28.18 -8.21 5.51
C ILE A 585 -29.19 -9.10 4.77
N LEU A 586 -28.75 -9.96 3.86
CA LEU A 586 -29.63 -10.89 3.16
C LEU A 586 -30.33 -11.87 4.11
N GLU A 587 -29.61 -12.41 5.11
CA GLU A 587 -30.21 -13.25 6.17
C GLU A 587 -31.28 -12.45 6.96
N CYS A 588 -31.05 -11.15 7.20
CA CYS A 588 -32.02 -10.27 7.84
C CYS A 588 -33.24 -9.97 6.97
N LEU A 589 -33.10 -9.95 5.64
CA LEU A 589 -34.17 -9.76 4.67
C LEU A 589 -34.95 -11.05 4.34
N GLY A 590 -34.60 -12.17 4.98
CA GLY A 590 -35.33 -13.44 4.88
C GLY A 590 -34.66 -14.52 4.03
N VAL A 591 -33.43 -14.32 3.54
CA VAL A 591 -32.68 -15.39 2.86
C VAL A 591 -32.29 -16.46 3.87
N THR A 592 -32.61 -17.72 3.56
CA THR A 592 -32.34 -18.84 4.49
C THR A 592 -30.85 -19.15 4.58
N LYS A 593 -30.38 -19.61 5.75
CA LYS A 593 -28.98 -20.07 5.92
C LYS A 593 -28.60 -21.15 4.92
N LYS A 594 -29.56 -22.03 4.61
CA LYS A 594 -29.38 -23.13 3.66
C LYS A 594 -28.98 -22.63 2.28
N ALA A 595 -29.55 -21.53 1.80
CA ALA A 595 -29.17 -20.95 0.51
C ALA A 595 -27.67 -20.58 0.45
N PHE A 596 -27.13 -19.99 1.52
CA PHE A 596 -25.69 -19.68 1.58
C PHE A 596 -24.81 -20.93 1.71
N LEU A 597 -25.26 -21.91 2.50
CA LEU A 597 -24.52 -23.14 2.74
C LEU A 597 -24.48 -24.04 1.50
N ASP A 598 -25.58 -24.17 0.76
CA ASP A 598 -25.65 -24.98 -0.45
C ASP A 598 -24.66 -24.44 -1.52
N ILE A 599 -24.59 -23.10 -1.68
CA ILE A 599 -23.60 -22.47 -2.57
C ILE A 599 -22.17 -22.69 -2.04
N LEU A 600 -21.95 -22.54 -0.73
CA LEU A 600 -20.62 -22.78 -0.13
C LEU A 600 -20.15 -24.23 -0.34
N GLU A 601 -21.00 -25.21 -0.11
CA GLU A 601 -20.66 -26.64 -0.20
C GLU A 601 -20.33 -27.04 -1.63
N GLU A 602 -21.10 -26.53 -2.60
CA GLU A 602 -20.78 -26.65 -4.02
C GLU A 602 -19.38 -26.11 -4.32
N GLN A 603 -19.08 -24.88 -3.87
CA GLN A 603 -17.79 -24.24 -4.10
C GLN A 603 -16.62 -25.03 -3.46
N ILE A 604 -16.78 -25.50 -2.22
CA ILE A 604 -15.76 -26.35 -1.55
C ILE A 604 -15.52 -27.64 -2.33
N ARG A 605 -16.58 -28.31 -2.80
CA ARG A 605 -16.47 -29.52 -3.61
C ARG A 605 -15.71 -29.26 -4.91
N LEU A 606 -16.04 -28.17 -5.60
CA LEU A 606 -15.37 -27.80 -6.85
C LEU A 606 -13.87 -27.50 -6.63
N TYR A 607 -13.49 -26.84 -5.53
CA TYR A 607 -12.06 -26.64 -5.20
C TYR A 607 -11.30 -27.95 -4.97
N GLU A 608 -11.93 -28.95 -4.36
CA GLU A 608 -11.32 -30.28 -4.18
C GLU A 608 -11.16 -31.00 -5.53
N GLU A 609 -12.21 -30.98 -6.37
CA GLU A 609 -12.18 -31.59 -7.70
C GLU A 609 -11.16 -30.92 -8.63
N ALA A 610 -11.04 -29.59 -8.58
CA ALA A 610 -10.11 -28.79 -9.38
C ALA A 610 -8.63 -29.18 -9.17
N MET A 611 -8.27 -29.72 -8.00
CA MET A 611 -6.89 -30.19 -7.78
C MET A 611 -6.54 -31.44 -8.57
N GLY A 612 -7.54 -32.28 -8.87
CA GLY A 612 -7.37 -33.52 -9.63
C GLY A 612 -7.72 -33.38 -11.12
N LYS A 613 -8.75 -32.59 -11.45
CA LYS A 613 -9.30 -32.45 -12.80
C LYS A 613 -9.08 -31.04 -13.35
N ASN A 614 -8.28 -30.91 -14.41
CA ASN A 614 -8.03 -29.62 -15.04
C ASN A 614 -9.29 -28.97 -15.59
N ASP A 615 -10.23 -29.73 -16.16
CA ASP A 615 -11.45 -29.16 -16.75
C ASP A 615 -12.26 -28.37 -15.72
N VAL A 616 -12.36 -28.91 -14.50
CA VAL A 616 -13.03 -28.23 -13.37
C VAL A 616 -12.24 -27.00 -12.93
N ALA A 617 -10.91 -27.10 -12.82
CA ALA A 617 -10.07 -25.95 -12.48
C ALA A 617 -10.19 -24.82 -13.51
N ILE A 618 -10.13 -25.14 -14.80
CA ILE A 618 -10.27 -24.19 -15.91
C ILE A 618 -11.64 -23.50 -15.85
N GLU A 619 -12.72 -24.26 -15.63
CA GLU A 619 -14.06 -23.69 -15.49
C GLU A 619 -14.15 -22.72 -14.30
N MET A 620 -13.64 -23.09 -13.12
CA MET A 620 -13.66 -22.20 -11.97
C MET A 620 -12.82 -20.94 -12.18
N LEU A 621 -11.62 -21.08 -12.73
CA LEU A 621 -10.69 -19.96 -12.97
C LEU A 621 -11.23 -18.96 -14.01
N THR A 622 -11.99 -19.44 -14.99
CA THR A 622 -12.62 -18.60 -16.02
C THR A 622 -13.92 -17.94 -15.55
N ASN A 623 -14.67 -18.57 -14.63
CA ASN A 623 -15.87 -17.99 -14.04
C ASN A 623 -15.56 -16.98 -12.92
N CYS A 624 -14.46 -17.18 -12.19
CA CYS A 624 -14.03 -16.34 -11.06
C CYS A 624 -12.78 -15.52 -11.42
N VAL A 625 -12.91 -14.59 -12.35
CA VAL A 625 -11.79 -13.76 -12.83
C VAL A 625 -11.31 -12.80 -11.74
N ASP A 626 -10.03 -12.89 -11.37
CA ASP A 626 -9.42 -11.94 -10.44
C ASP A 626 -9.06 -10.60 -11.12
N GLU A 627 -8.75 -9.58 -10.33
CA GLU A 627 -8.54 -8.23 -10.84
C GLU A 627 -7.36 -8.11 -11.81
N ASN A 628 -6.29 -8.86 -11.52
CA ASN A 628 -5.05 -8.91 -12.29
C ASN A 628 -5.08 -10.03 -13.35
N GLN A 629 -6.23 -10.70 -13.53
CA GLN A 629 -6.46 -11.75 -14.53
C GLN A 629 -5.49 -12.94 -14.44
N SER A 630 -4.86 -13.14 -13.29
CA SER A 630 -3.96 -14.26 -13.03
C SER A 630 -4.67 -15.62 -13.12
N THR A 631 -5.97 -15.69 -12.83
CA THR A 631 -6.78 -16.90 -12.97
C THR A 631 -6.91 -17.31 -14.44
N LEU A 632 -7.07 -16.35 -15.35
CA LEU A 632 -7.15 -16.61 -16.80
C LEU A 632 -5.84 -17.15 -17.34
N ILE A 633 -4.70 -16.56 -16.93
CA ILE A 633 -3.37 -17.07 -17.28
C ILE A 633 -3.21 -18.51 -16.79
N LEU A 634 -3.57 -18.79 -15.53
CA LEU A 634 -3.49 -20.15 -15.00
C LEU A 634 -4.39 -21.14 -15.75
N ALA A 635 -5.59 -20.73 -16.14
CA ALA A 635 -6.49 -21.57 -16.93
C ALA A 635 -5.86 -21.97 -18.28
N GLU A 636 -5.21 -21.03 -18.98
CA GLU A 636 -4.51 -21.32 -20.24
C GLU A 636 -3.30 -22.25 -20.05
N LEU A 637 -2.55 -22.08 -18.95
CA LEU A 637 -1.45 -22.99 -18.62
C LEU A 637 -1.95 -24.42 -18.36
N LEU A 638 -3.10 -24.57 -17.72
CA LEU A 638 -3.74 -25.87 -17.53
C LEU A 638 -4.24 -26.48 -18.85
N GLN A 639 -4.82 -25.66 -19.74
CA GLN A 639 -5.24 -26.08 -21.09
C GLN A 639 -4.04 -26.55 -21.94
N ALA A 640 -2.87 -25.91 -21.79
CA ALA A 640 -1.63 -26.31 -22.47
C ALA A 640 -0.97 -27.59 -21.89
N GLY A 641 -1.57 -28.17 -20.83
CA GLY A 641 -1.14 -29.44 -20.26
C GLY A 641 0.10 -29.36 -19.37
N PHE A 642 0.40 -28.20 -18.79
CA PHE A 642 1.50 -28.06 -17.82
C PHE A 642 1.25 -28.79 -16.49
N LYS A 643 0.01 -29.19 -16.25
CA LYS A 643 -0.36 -30.10 -15.16
C LYS A 643 -1.24 -31.22 -15.70
N THR A 644 -0.78 -32.46 -15.65
CA THR A 644 -1.48 -33.69 -16.05
C THR A 644 -0.98 -34.84 -15.17
N ASP A 645 -1.54 -36.04 -15.28
CA ASP A 645 -1.04 -37.20 -14.53
C ASP A 645 0.44 -37.53 -14.83
N LYS A 646 0.97 -37.08 -15.98
CA LYS A 646 2.35 -37.35 -16.41
C LYS A 646 3.28 -36.15 -16.24
N VAL A 647 2.74 -34.94 -16.18
CA VAL A 647 3.49 -33.69 -16.14
C VAL A 647 3.00 -32.88 -14.95
N GLN A 648 3.85 -32.61 -13.97
CA GLN A 648 3.53 -31.75 -12.83
C GLN A 648 4.54 -30.62 -12.84
N GLU A 649 4.33 -29.63 -13.70
CA GLU A 649 5.27 -28.52 -13.82
C GLU A 649 5.28 -27.72 -12.49
N PRO A 650 6.46 -27.52 -11.85
CA PRO A 650 6.55 -26.98 -10.49
C PRO A 650 5.89 -25.61 -10.32
N PHE A 651 6.06 -24.69 -11.28
CA PHE A 651 5.47 -23.37 -11.18
C PHE A 651 3.94 -23.44 -11.28
N VAL A 652 3.40 -24.13 -12.29
CA VAL A 652 1.95 -24.23 -12.50
C VAL A 652 1.25 -25.01 -11.38
N ALA A 653 1.86 -26.08 -10.89
CA ALA A 653 1.32 -26.85 -9.75
C ALA A 653 1.25 -26.01 -8.47
N ASN A 654 2.30 -25.22 -8.19
CA ASN A 654 2.31 -24.30 -7.06
C ASN A 654 1.29 -23.18 -7.21
N LEU A 655 1.08 -22.63 -8.41
CA LEU A 655 0.04 -21.64 -8.65
C LEU A 655 -1.37 -22.19 -8.36
N LEU A 656 -1.67 -23.42 -8.80
CA LEU A 656 -2.97 -24.04 -8.53
C LEU A 656 -3.18 -24.31 -7.03
N SER A 657 -2.14 -24.80 -6.35
CA SER A 657 -2.16 -25.01 -4.89
C SER A 657 -2.37 -23.69 -4.13
N LEU A 658 -1.64 -22.62 -4.52
CA LEU A 658 -1.79 -21.29 -3.96
C LEU A 658 -3.20 -20.76 -4.19
N TRP A 659 -3.75 -20.86 -5.40
CA TRP A 659 -5.11 -20.43 -5.73
C TRP A 659 -6.14 -21.08 -4.81
N ARG A 660 -6.05 -22.40 -4.59
CA ARG A 660 -6.95 -23.12 -3.68
C ARG A 660 -6.81 -22.62 -2.24
N SER A 661 -5.58 -22.55 -1.71
CA SER A 661 -5.34 -22.09 -0.33
C SER A 661 -5.78 -20.64 -0.12
N TRP A 662 -5.53 -19.77 -1.09
CA TRP A 662 -5.98 -18.37 -1.08
C TRP A 662 -7.50 -18.25 -1.12
N SER A 663 -8.16 -19.02 -1.99
CA SER A 663 -9.63 -19.04 -2.09
C SER A 663 -10.28 -19.52 -0.79
N LEU A 664 -9.77 -20.59 -0.17
CA LEU A 664 -10.23 -21.08 1.13
C LEU A 664 -9.96 -20.06 2.26
N LYS A 665 -8.81 -19.39 2.24
CA LYS A 665 -8.52 -18.29 3.17
C LYS A 665 -9.55 -17.17 3.05
N LEU A 666 -9.89 -16.74 1.83
CA LEU A 666 -10.90 -15.69 1.60
C LEU A 666 -12.30 -16.12 2.05
N LEU A 667 -12.68 -17.38 1.83
CA LEU A 667 -13.91 -17.95 2.36
C LEU A 667 -13.93 -17.90 3.90
N LYS A 668 -12.84 -18.33 4.56
CA LYS A 668 -12.74 -18.33 6.03
C LYS A 668 -12.76 -16.91 6.61
N GLU A 669 -11.94 -16.02 6.06
CA GLU A 669 -11.67 -14.71 6.65
C GLU A 669 -12.64 -13.61 6.22
N LYS A 670 -13.34 -13.77 5.09
CA LYS A 670 -14.22 -12.73 4.52
C LYS A 670 -15.59 -13.25 4.13
N ALA A 671 -15.82 -14.56 4.24
CA ALA A 671 -17.00 -15.22 3.66
C ALA A 671 -17.18 -14.85 2.19
N ARG A 672 -16.07 -14.77 1.44
CA ARG A 672 -16.05 -14.39 0.02
C ARG A 672 -16.53 -15.55 -0.85
N ILE A 673 -17.84 -15.79 -0.90
CA ILE A 673 -18.45 -16.91 -1.63
C ILE A 673 -18.80 -16.43 -3.05
N PRO A 674 -18.20 -17.00 -4.12
CA PRO A 674 -18.60 -16.70 -5.49
C PRO A 674 -20.04 -17.11 -5.77
N VAL A 675 -20.75 -16.32 -6.58
CA VAL A 675 -22.11 -16.63 -7.03
C VAL A 675 -22.14 -16.66 -8.54
N ASP A 676 -22.42 -17.81 -9.13
CA ASP A 676 -22.34 -18.00 -10.59
C ASP A 676 -23.34 -17.11 -11.35
N LYS A 677 -24.57 -16.99 -10.84
CA LYS A 677 -25.62 -16.14 -11.42
C LYS A 677 -25.54 -14.72 -10.87
N SER A 678 -24.43 -14.05 -11.16
CA SER A 678 -24.21 -12.69 -10.71
C SER A 678 -23.22 -11.89 -11.57
N ALA A 679 -23.19 -10.58 -11.34
CA ALA A 679 -22.25 -9.64 -11.94
C ALA A 679 -21.81 -8.60 -10.91
N PHE A 680 -20.57 -8.15 -10.99
CA PHE A 680 -19.98 -7.05 -10.25
C PHE A 680 -19.39 -6.05 -11.24
N VAL A 681 -20.12 -4.97 -11.51
CA VAL A 681 -19.91 -4.10 -12.68
C VAL A 681 -20.07 -2.62 -12.33
N LEU A 682 -19.50 -1.74 -13.17
CA LEU A 682 -19.69 -0.30 -13.05
C LEU A 682 -21.16 0.07 -13.29
N GLY A 683 -21.64 1.09 -12.58
CA GLY A 683 -22.95 1.68 -12.82
C GLY A 683 -22.92 2.76 -13.90
N CYS A 684 -24.00 2.85 -14.67
CA CYS A 684 -24.31 3.99 -15.53
C CYS A 684 -25.81 4.30 -15.51
N VAL A 685 -26.19 5.36 -16.23
CA VAL A 685 -27.57 5.86 -16.28
C VAL A 685 -28.19 5.58 -17.65
N ASP A 686 -29.49 5.33 -17.67
CA ASP A 686 -30.29 5.26 -18.89
C ASP A 686 -30.58 6.67 -19.44
N GLU A 687 -29.82 7.08 -20.46
CA GLU A 687 -30.02 8.35 -21.18
C GLU A 687 -31.31 8.36 -22.02
N THR A 688 -31.96 7.21 -22.26
CA THR A 688 -33.21 7.11 -23.04
C THR A 688 -34.46 7.31 -22.19
N SER A 689 -34.34 7.26 -20.85
CA SER A 689 -35.45 7.30 -19.90
C SER A 689 -36.53 6.24 -20.15
N THR A 690 -36.15 5.07 -20.64
CA THR A 690 -37.06 3.94 -20.93
C THR A 690 -37.23 3.00 -19.74
N LEU A 691 -36.23 2.92 -18.85
CA LEU A 691 -36.31 2.09 -17.64
C LEU A 691 -37.21 2.72 -16.57
N ARG A 692 -38.08 1.89 -15.97
CA ARG A 692 -38.96 2.29 -14.86
C ARG A 692 -38.17 2.59 -13.58
N GLY A 693 -38.38 3.77 -13.03
CA GLY A 693 -37.76 4.24 -11.79
C GLY A 693 -38.35 3.66 -10.49
N HIS A 694 -37.70 4.01 -9.38
CA HIS A 694 -38.20 3.72 -8.03
C HIS A 694 -39.23 4.78 -7.60
N PHE A 695 -40.28 4.36 -6.88
CA PHE A 695 -41.31 5.26 -6.34
C PHE A 695 -41.46 5.05 -4.83
N ILE A 696 -41.50 6.13 -4.06
CA ILE A 696 -41.53 6.08 -2.58
C ILE A 696 -42.78 5.35 -2.08
N ALA A 697 -43.88 5.39 -2.83
CA ALA A 697 -45.13 4.71 -2.49
C ALA A 697 -45.02 3.19 -2.34
N THR A 698 -43.96 2.56 -2.87
CA THR A 698 -43.72 1.12 -2.73
C THR A 698 -42.92 0.76 -1.48
N GLU A 699 -42.26 1.73 -0.83
CA GLU A 699 -41.42 1.48 0.34
C GLU A 699 -42.23 1.02 1.55
N GLY A 700 -41.70 0.02 2.26
CA GLY A 700 -42.35 -0.62 3.41
C GLY A 700 -43.52 -1.55 3.04
N SER A 701 -43.91 -1.62 1.76
CA SER A 701 -44.99 -2.51 1.33
C SER A 701 -44.59 -3.99 1.40
N SER A 702 -45.52 -4.83 1.84
CA SER A 702 -45.40 -6.29 1.76
C SER A 702 -45.79 -6.87 0.40
N ASP A 703 -46.27 -6.02 -0.52
CA ASP A 703 -46.64 -6.41 -1.88
C ASP A 703 -45.41 -6.83 -2.69
N LYS A 704 -45.54 -7.92 -3.44
CA LYS A 704 -44.50 -8.50 -4.31
C LYS A 704 -44.89 -8.36 -5.78
N ASP A 705 -45.48 -7.22 -6.12
CA ASP A 705 -45.85 -6.86 -7.48
C ASP A 705 -44.62 -6.41 -8.27
N ILE A 706 -44.21 -7.25 -9.24
CA ILE A 706 -43.05 -7.01 -10.11
C ILE A 706 -43.23 -5.72 -10.92
N SER A 707 -44.47 -5.36 -11.30
CA SER A 707 -44.76 -4.17 -12.11
C SER A 707 -44.45 -2.85 -11.39
N LYS A 708 -44.27 -2.90 -10.07
CA LYS A 708 -43.94 -1.75 -9.21
C LYS A 708 -42.45 -1.67 -8.87
N LEU A 709 -41.65 -2.68 -9.21
CA LEU A 709 -40.22 -2.67 -8.95
C LEU A 709 -39.48 -1.73 -9.90
N PRO A 710 -38.40 -1.06 -9.45
CA PRO A 710 -37.49 -0.39 -10.37
C PRO A 710 -36.86 -1.38 -11.34
N GLN A 711 -36.62 -0.93 -12.57
CA GLN A 711 -36.02 -1.72 -13.63
C GLN A 711 -34.54 -1.39 -13.82
N ILE A 712 -33.77 -2.39 -14.25
CA ILE A 712 -32.38 -2.22 -14.69
C ILE A 712 -32.17 -2.90 -16.05
N PHE A 713 -31.12 -2.50 -16.77
CA PHE A 713 -30.59 -3.26 -17.89
C PHE A 713 -29.19 -3.76 -17.55
N LEU A 714 -28.91 -5.02 -17.87
CA LEU A 714 -27.61 -5.63 -17.69
C LEU A 714 -27.37 -6.64 -18.82
N GLN A 715 -26.29 -6.42 -19.55
CA GLN A 715 -25.78 -7.33 -20.55
C GLN A 715 -24.33 -7.66 -20.21
N VAL A 716 -24.02 -8.95 -20.07
CA VAL A 716 -22.69 -9.40 -19.64
C VAL A 716 -22.00 -10.24 -20.71
N SER A 717 -20.69 -10.10 -20.80
CA SER A 717 -19.81 -10.86 -21.68
C SER A 717 -19.70 -12.33 -21.24
N ASP A 718 -19.64 -13.24 -22.21
CA ASP A 718 -19.40 -14.66 -21.99
C ASP A 718 -17.90 -14.90 -21.74
N SER A 719 -17.55 -15.44 -20.57
CA SER A 719 -16.15 -15.70 -20.19
C SER A 719 -15.49 -16.79 -21.03
N LYS A 720 -16.28 -17.63 -21.73
CA LYS A 720 -15.80 -18.78 -22.50
C LYS A 720 -15.70 -18.48 -23.99
N ILE A 721 -16.48 -17.52 -24.50
CA ILE A 721 -16.59 -17.23 -25.94
C ILE A 721 -16.40 -15.74 -26.20
N TYR A 722 -15.33 -15.42 -26.93
CA TYR A 722 -15.01 -14.05 -27.30
C TYR A 722 -16.17 -13.36 -28.05
N ASN A 723 -16.45 -12.11 -27.68
CA ASN A 723 -17.45 -11.23 -28.28
C ASN A 723 -18.90 -11.76 -28.24
N LYS A 724 -19.19 -12.72 -27.38
CA LYS A 724 -20.56 -13.18 -27.12
C LYS A 724 -21.07 -12.54 -25.83
N THR A 725 -22.29 -12.02 -25.86
CA THR A 725 -22.94 -11.41 -24.70
C THR A 725 -24.28 -12.07 -24.42
N HIS A 726 -24.78 -11.93 -23.19
CA HIS A 726 -26.14 -12.32 -22.85
C HIS A 726 -26.82 -11.26 -21.99
N VAL A 727 -28.10 -11.00 -22.28
CA VAL A 727 -28.93 -10.05 -21.54
C VAL A 727 -29.57 -10.77 -20.36
N VAL A 728 -29.40 -10.22 -19.16
CA VAL A 728 -30.00 -10.73 -17.92
C VAL A 728 -31.46 -10.28 -17.86
N LYS A 729 -32.37 -11.17 -17.49
CA LYS A 729 -33.81 -10.89 -17.39
C LYS A 729 -34.40 -11.45 -16.10
N GLY A 730 -35.43 -10.77 -15.57
CA GLY A 730 -36.18 -11.20 -14.40
C GLY A 730 -35.70 -10.57 -13.09
N LEU A 731 -36.10 -11.15 -11.96
CA LEU A 731 -35.83 -10.59 -10.64
C LEU A 731 -34.35 -10.68 -10.29
N CYS A 732 -33.79 -9.55 -9.87
CA CYS A 732 -32.42 -9.45 -9.41
C CYS A 732 -32.35 -8.75 -8.04
N VAL A 733 -31.33 -9.09 -7.28
CA VAL A 733 -30.89 -8.35 -6.10
C VAL A 733 -29.75 -7.44 -6.51
N VAL A 734 -29.85 -6.15 -6.23
CA VAL A 734 -28.79 -5.18 -6.50
C VAL A 734 -28.33 -4.51 -5.21
N GLY A 735 -27.03 -4.26 -5.09
CA GLY A 735 -26.45 -3.57 -3.96
C GLY A 735 -25.03 -3.08 -4.20
N ARG A 736 -24.51 -2.35 -3.21
CA ARG A 736 -23.15 -1.81 -3.21
C ARG A 736 -22.45 -2.19 -1.91
N ASN A 737 -21.16 -2.49 -2.03
CA ASN A 737 -20.34 -2.80 -0.86
C ASN A 737 -19.72 -1.52 -0.27
N PRO A 738 -19.76 -1.34 1.06
CA PRO A 738 -20.39 -2.19 2.08
C PRO A 738 -21.89 -1.87 2.28
N SER A 739 -22.71 -2.92 2.44
CA SER A 739 -24.12 -2.80 2.84
C SER A 739 -24.28 -3.05 4.34
N LEU A 740 -24.76 -2.06 5.09
CA LEU A 740 -24.92 -2.17 6.56
C LEU A 740 -26.38 -2.06 6.98
N HIS A 741 -27.18 -1.29 6.25
CA HIS A 741 -28.58 -1.11 6.56
C HIS A 741 -29.43 -2.02 5.64
N PRO A 742 -30.56 -2.57 6.13
CA PRO A 742 -31.36 -3.51 5.33
C PRO A 742 -31.93 -2.94 4.03
N GLY A 743 -32.09 -1.62 3.96
CA GLY A 743 -32.51 -0.91 2.74
C GLY A 743 -31.42 -0.74 1.67
N ASP A 744 -30.16 -1.12 1.95
CA ASP A 744 -29.00 -0.93 1.06
C ASP A 744 -28.97 -1.95 -0.08
N ILE A 745 -29.78 -3.00 0.05
CA ILE A 745 -29.96 -4.07 -0.91
C ILE A 745 -31.39 -3.96 -1.44
N ARG A 746 -31.55 -3.90 -2.76
CA ARG A 746 -32.84 -3.68 -3.44
C ARG A 746 -33.17 -4.87 -4.33
N VAL A 747 -34.46 -5.19 -4.41
CA VAL A 747 -34.98 -6.08 -5.46
C VAL A 747 -35.38 -5.23 -6.65
N VAL A 748 -34.92 -5.62 -7.83
CA VAL A 748 -35.16 -4.93 -9.11
C VAL A 748 -35.61 -5.94 -10.17
N GLU A 749 -36.18 -5.44 -11.26
CA GLU A 749 -36.50 -6.23 -12.45
C GLU A 749 -35.48 -5.93 -13.56
N ALA A 750 -34.68 -6.92 -13.96
CA ALA A 750 -33.84 -6.81 -15.15
C ALA A 750 -34.70 -7.02 -16.41
N VAL A 751 -34.63 -6.07 -17.34
CA VAL A 751 -35.42 -6.07 -18.57
C VAL A 751 -34.54 -5.93 -19.81
N ASP A 752 -35.04 -6.40 -20.94
CA ASP A 752 -34.35 -6.34 -22.21
C ASP A 752 -34.84 -5.13 -23.02
N ILE A 753 -33.95 -4.16 -23.20
CA ILE A 753 -34.21 -2.93 -23.95
C ILE A 753 -33.25 -2.88 -25.15
N PRO A 754 -33.74 -3.07 -26.39
CA PRO A 754 -32.89 -3.06 -27.59
C PRO A 754 -32.03 -1.79 -27.75
N GLY A 755 -32.55 -0.62 -27.33
CA GLY A 755 -31.80 0.63 -27.36
C GLY A 755 -30.54 0.65 -26.48
N LEU A 756 -30.43 -0.27 -25.50
CA LEU A 756 -29.31 -0.34 -24.55
C LEU A 756 -28.31 -1.46 -24.87
N HIS A 757 -28.50 -2.22 -25.95
CA HIS A 757 -27.63 -3.36 -26.32
C HIS A 757 -26.17 -3.00 -26.62
N HIS A 758 -25.87 -1.73 -26.87
CA HIS A 758 -24.50 -1.24 -27.02
C HIS A 758 -23.74 -1.17 -25.68
N LEU A 759 -24.45 -1.21 -24.55
CA LEU A 759 -23.88 -1.19 -23.21
C LEU A 759 -23.62 -2.63 -22.74
N LYS A 760 -22.35 -2.95 -22.48
CA LYS A 760 -21.85 -4.26 -22.06
C LYS A 760 -21.08 -4.09 -20.75
N ASP A 761 -21.22 -5.08 -19.88
CA ASP A 761 -20.46 -5.18 -18.62
C ASP A 761 -20.61 -3.96 -17.70
N VAL A 762 -21.78 -3.33 -17.77
CA VAL A 762 -22.23 -2.24 -16.92
C VAL A 762 -23.69 -2.49 -16.52
N VAL A 763 -24.07 -2.04 -15.32
CA VAL A 763 -25.48 -1.99 -14.93
C VAL A 763 -26.05 -0.62 -15.25
N VAL A 764 -27.15 -0.59 -16.00
CA VAL A 764 -27.84 0.65 -16.39
C VAL A 764 -29.00 0.89 -15.45
N PHE A 765 -28.96 2.01 -14.73
CA PHE A 765 -29.98 2.44 -13.79
C PHE A 765 -30.97 3.42 -14.43
N PRO A 766 -32.23 3.47 -13.96
CA PRO A 766 -33.23 4.36 -14.51
C PRO A 766 -32.93 5.83 -14.17
N SER A 767 -33.12 6.73 -15.13
CA SER A 767 -33.12 8.19 -14.94
C SER A 767 -34.46 8.76 -14.47
N THR A 768 -35.40 7.87 -14.10
CA THR A 768 -36.78 8.20 -13.71
C THR A 768 -37.09 7.77 -12.28
N GLY A 769 -38.24 8.19 -11.74
CA GLY A 769 -38.68 7.88 -10.38
C GLY A 769 -38.43 9.00 -9.38
N ASP A 770 -38.68 8.71 -8.10
CA ASP A 770 -38.60 9.67 -7.00
C ASP A 770 -37.21 9.78 -6.38
N ARG A 771 -36.44 8.69 -6.42
CA ARG A 771 -35.09 8.59 -5.84
C ARG A 771 -34.23 7.65 -6.71
N PRO A 772 -32.98 8.01 -7.03
CA PRO A 772 -32.09 7.15 -7.82
C PRO A 772 -31.81 5.84 -7.09
N VAL A 773 -31.87 4.71 -7.81
CA VAL A 773 -31.52 3.41 -7.24
C VAL A 773 -30.10 3.41 -6.65
N PRO A 774 -29.05 3.91 -7.35
CA PRO A 774 -27.69 3.96 -6.78
C PRO A 774 -27.60 4.63 -5.40
N ASN A 775 -28.34 5.73 -5.20
CA ASN A 775 -28.38 6.45 -3.93
C ASN A 775 -28.98 5.61 -2.79
N MET A 776 -29.88 4.68 -3.10
CA MET A 776 -30.44 3.74 -2.12
C MET A 776 -29.43 2.66 -1.72
N LEU A 777 -28.41 2.41 -2.55
CA LEU A 777 -27.40 1.37 -2.35
C LEU A 777 -26.20 1.93 -1.56
N SER A 778 -26.39 2.10 -0.25
CA SER A 778 -25.34 2.64 0.64
C SER A 778 -24.92 4.07 0.28
N GLY A 779 -25.82 4.89 -0.28
CA GLY A 779 -25.51 6.26 -0.71
C GLY A 779 -24.58 6.33 -1.92
N GLY A 780 -24.65 5.34 -2.83
CA GLY A 780 -23.80 5.28 -4.01
C GLY A 780 -24.11 6.35 -5.06
N ASP A 781 -23.12 6.60 -5.92
CA ASP A 781 -23.20 7.47 -7.09
C ASP A 781 -22.72 6.72 -8.34
N LEU A 782 -22.53 7.42 -9.46
CA LEU A 782 -22.05 6.85 -10.72
C LEU A 782 -20.66 7.39 -11.10
N ASP A 783 -19.85 7.80 -10.11
CA ASP A 783 -18.51 8.37 -10.32
C ASP A 783 -17.37 7.32 -10.42
N GLY A 784 -17.76 6.05 -10.33
CA GLY A 784 -16.90 4.87 -10.37
C GLY A 784 -17.25 3.78 -9.36
N ASP A 785 -18.43 3.84 -8.74
CA ASP A 785 -18.96 2.78 -7.89
C ASP A 785 -19.19 1.48 -8.69
N ASP A 786 -18.77 0.36 -8.09
CA ASP A 786 -19.08 -0.99 -8.57
C ASP A 786 -20.30 -1.55 -7.82
N PHE A 787 -21.25 -2.13 -8.55
CA PHE A 787 -22.49 -2.69 -8.05
C PHE A 787 -22.51 -4.20 -8.23
N PHE A 788 -22.97 -4.93 -7.21
CA PHE A 788 -23.29 -6.35 -7.38
C PHE A 788 -24.75 -6.51 -7.83
N VAL A 789 -24.98 -7.36 -8.82
CA VAL A 789 -26.29 -7.78 -9.30
C VAL A 789 -26.34 -9.30 -9.23
N ILE A 790 -27.30 -9.85 -8.48
CA ILE A 790 -27.44 -11.29 -8.25
C ILE A 790 -28.82 -11.73 -8.73
N TRP A 791 -28.88 -12.68 -9.66
CA TRP A 791 -30.11 -13.30 -10.16
C TRP A 791 -30.20 -14.78 -9.80
N GLU A 792 -29.51 -15.20 -8.74
CA GLU A 792 -29.62 -16.54 -8.15
C GLU A 792 -30.94 -16.64 -7.35
N PRO A 793 -31.91 -17.47 -7.77
CA PRO A 793 -33.24 -17.50 -7.16
C PRO A 793 -33.24 -17.81 -5.66
N THR A 794 -32.29 -18.62 -5.18
CA THR A 794 -32.18 -18.98 -3.76
C THR A 794 -31.74 -17.81 -2.86
N LEU A 795 -31.19 -16.74 -3.44
CA LEU A 795 -30.74 -15.53 -2.75
C LEU A 795 -31.73 -14.36 -2.83
N LEU A 796 -32.90 -14.55 -3.47
CA LEU A 796 -33.95 -13.55 -3.45
C LEU A 796 -34.54 -13.41 -2.04
N PRO A 797 -34.54 -12.21 -1.44
CA PRO A 797 -35.04 -12.01 -0.09
C PRO A 797 -36.56 -12.15 -0.01
N GLU A 798 -37.06 -12.42 1.20
CA GLU A 798 -38.50 -12.41 1.48
C GLU A 798 -39.05 -10.98 1.52
N ILE A 799 -38.24 -10.02 2.00
CA ILE A 799 -38.58 -8.59 2.13
C ILE A 799 -38.00 -7.83 0.94
N TRP A 800 -38.84 -7.31 0.04
CA TRP A 800 -38.40 -6.64 -1.20
C TRP A 800 -38.21 -5.12 -1.04
N ASN A 801 -39.12 -4.48 -0.30
CA ASN A 801 -39.25 -3.02 -0.28
C ASN A 801 -38.87 -2.39 1.06
N HIS A 802 -37.88 -2.93 1.79
CA HIS A 802 -37.43 -2.30 3.04
C HIS A 802 -37.03 -0.84 2.78
N PRO A 803 -37.50 0.16 3.55
CA PRO A 803 -37.15 1.56 3.30
C PRO A 803 -35.64 1.78 3.25
N ALA A 804 -35.17 2.60 2.30
CA ALA A 804 -33.76 2.94 2.18
C ALA A 804 -33.34 3.95 3.26
N MET A 805 -32.12 3.85 3.75
CA MET A 805 -31.58 4.83 4.71
C MET A 805 -31.46 6.21 4.05
N ASN A 806 -31.52 7.27 4.86
CA ASN A 806 -31.18 8.62 4.40
C ASN A 806 -29.66 8.81 4.44
N TYR A 807 -29.05 9.07 3.29
CA TYR A 807 -27.60 9.29 3.14
C TYR A 807 -27.23 10.77 2.98
N THR A 808 -28.10 11.68 3.43
CA THR A 808 -27.79 13.11 3.40
C THR A 808 -26.60 13.39 4.31
N SER A 809 -25.49 13.87 3.74
CA SER A 809 -24.31 14.21 4.51
C SER A 809 -24.58 15.37 5.48
N PRO A 810 -23.95 15.38 6.66
CA PRO A 810 -24.04 16.52 7.58
C PRO A 810 -23.47 17.79 6.94
N SER A 811 -24.04 18.94 7.32
CA SER A 811 -23.53 20.23 6.86
C SER A 811 -22.08 20.44 7.32
N PRO A 812 -21.13 20.66 6.40
CA PRO A 812 -19.73 20.85 6.74
C PRO A 812 -19.50 22.23 7.36
N GLU A 813 -18.44 22.32 8.16
CA GLU A 813 -17.98 23.62 8.70
C GLU A 813 -17.32 24.42 7.56
N THR A 814 -17.74 25.67 7.41
CA THR A 814 -17.25 26.58 6.36
C THR A 814 -16.44 27.68 7.01
N LEU A 815 -15.25 27.95 6.48
CA LEU A 815 -14.42 29.05 6.96
C LEU A 815 -14.88 30.40 6.37
N ASP A 816 -14.77 31.46 7.17
CA ASP A 816 -15.01 32.85 6.73
C ASP A 816 -13.88 33.40 5.83
N ARG A 817 -12.79 32.64 5.66
CA ARG A 817 -11.60 32.98 4.86
C ARG A 817 -11.21 31.85 3.92
N GLU A 818 -10.28 32.13 3.01
CA GLU A 818 -9.68 31.11 2.15
C GLU A 818 -8.95 30.05 2.98
N VAL A 819 -8.96 28.80 2.49
CA VAL A 819 -8.22 27.68 3.06
C VAL A 819 -6.74 27.88 2.75
N ASN A 820 -5.88 27.77 3.77
CA ASN A 820 -4.43 27.81 3.62
C ASN A 820 -3.81 26.43 3.92
N VAL A 821 -2.48 26.34 3.80
CA VAL A 821 -1.77 25.07 4.01
C VAL A 821 -1.87 24.56 5.46
N ASP A 822 -1.91 25.45 6.44
CA ASP A 822 -1.96 25.08 7.86
C ASP A 822 -3.28 24.41 8.21
N ASP A 823 -4.39 24.86 7.61
CA ASP A 823 -5.68 24.19 7.73
C ASP A 823 -5.61 22.72 7.24
N LEU A 824 -4.86 22.46 6.16
CA LEU A 824 -4.67 21.10 5.62
C LEU A 824 -3.85 20.24 6.57
N ARG A 825 -2.77 20.79 7.14
CA ARG A 825 -1.89 20.12 8.10
C ARG A 825 -2.69 19.72 9.35
N ASP A 826 -3.48 20.66 9.87
CA ASP A 826 -4.31 20.44 11.05
C ASP A 826 -5.45 19.45 10.77
N PHE A 827 -6.10 19.56 9.60
CA PHE A 827 -7.13 18.63 9.19
C PHE A 827 -6.58 17.21 9.03
N PHE A 828 -5.37 17.04 8.50
CA PHE A 828 -4.72 15.72 8.39
C PHE A 828 -4.60 15.04 9.76
N VAL A 829 -4.12 15.77 10.77
CA VAL A 829 -3.97 15.24 12.14
C VAL A 829 -5.34 15.05 12.81
N LYS A 830 -6.29 15.97 12.61
CA LYS A 830 -7.68 15.83 13.07
C LYS A 830 -8.34 14.59 12.49
N TYR A 831 -8.10 14.29 11.21
CA TYR A 831 -8.59 13.07 10.56
C TYR A 831 -8.01 11.82 11.23
N MET A 832 -6.69 11.73 11.37
CA MET A 832 -6.03 10.57 11.98
C MET A 832 -6.47 10.30 13.42
N LYS A 833 -6.77 11.34 14.20
CA LYS A 833 -7.29 11.22 15.57
C LYS A 833 -8.69 10.60 15.62
N ASN A 834 -9.50 10.81 14.57
CA ASN A 834 -10.93 10.54 14.58
C ASN A 834 -11.39 9.53 13.49
N ASP A 835 -10.48 8.82 12.81
CA ASP A 835 -10.82 7.81 11.78
C ASP A 835 -11.39 6.52 12.39
N VAL A 836 -12.64 6.59 12.87
CA VAL A 836 -13.36 5.48 13.53
C VAL A 836 -14.02 4.50 12.54
N LEU A 837 -13.91 4.72 11.23
CA LEU A 837 -14.60 3.91 10.21
C LEU A 837 -14.35 2.39 10.37
N PRO A 838 -13.10 1.90 10.57
CA PRO A 838 -12.86 0.46 10.75
C PRO A 838 -13.47 -0.09 12.05
N LEU A 839 -13.55 0.72 13.11
CA LEU A 839 -14.16 0.34 14.39
C LEU A 839 -15.66 0.17 14.24
N ILE A 840 -16.32 1.11 13.57
CA ILE A 840 -17.76 1.07 13.31
C ILE A 840 -18.11 -0.18 12.49
N ALA A 841 -17.41 -0.43 11.37
CA ALA A 841 -17.67 -1.60 10.54
C ALA A 841 -17.49 -2.92 11.31
N THR A 842 -16.45 -3.01 12.15
CA THR A 842 -16.15 -4.20 12.96
C THR A 842 -17.18 -4.41 14.07
N ALA A 843 -17.61 -3.33 14.74
CA ALA A 843 -18.63 -3.40 15.79
C ALA A 843 -20.02 -3.69 15.24
N HIS A 844 -20.38 -3.09 14.10
CA HIS A 844 -21.62 -3.37 13.39
C HIS A 844 -21.72 -4.87 13.07
N LEU A 845 -20.68 -5.45 12.47
CA LEU A 845 -20.68 -6.88 12.14
C LEU A 845 -20.90 -7.78 13.36
N ALA A 846 -20.23 -7.50 14.48
CA ALA A 846 -20.37 -8.29 15.70
C ALA A 846 -21.75 -8.10 16.38
N LEU A 847 -22.25 -6.87 16.43
CA LEU A 847 -23.54 -6.56 17.05
C LEU A 847 -24.71 -6.99 16.18
N ALA A 848 -24.60 -6.92 14.86
CA ALA A 848 -25.61 -7.39 13.92
C ALA A 848 -25.77 -8.91 13.96
N ASP A 849 -24.68 -9.67 14.14
CA ASP A 849 -24.75 -11.12 14.37
C ASP A 849 -25.55 -11.45 15.65
N ARG A 850 -25.30 -10.70 16.73
CA ARG A 850 -25.92 -10.94 18.05
C ARG A 850 -27.34 -10.41 18.19
N LEU A 851 -27.61 -9.20 17.71
CA LEU A 851 -28.83 -8.43 17.94
C LEU A 851 -29.70 -8.29 16.68
N GLY A 852 -29.15 -8.57 15.50
CA GLY A 852 -29.78 -8.33 14.20
C GLY A 852 -29.49 -6.92 13.64
N PRO A 853 -29.37 -6.78 12.30
CA PRO A 853 -29.20 -5.48 11.63
C PRO A 853 -30.30 -4.45 11.92
N LEU A 854 -31.53 -4.90 12.15
CA LEU A 854 -32.68 -4.05 12.48
C LEU A 854 -32.64 -3.49 13.92
N SER A 855 -31.69 -3.90 14.74
CA SER A 855 -31.55 -3.36 16.10
C SER A 855 -31.20 -1.87 16.06
N LYS A 856 -31.73 -1.09 17.01
CA LYS A 856 -31.48 0.36 17.10
C LYS A 856 -29.98 0.71 17.08
N ILE A 857 -29.16 -0.12 17.72
CA ILE A 857 -27.70 0.08 17.76
C ILE A 857 -27.07 -0.16 16.38
N CYS A 858 -27.49 -1.20 15.64
CA CYS A 858 -26.94 -1.47 14.31
C CYS A 858 -27.37 -0.41 13.29
N LEU A 859 -28.63 0.04 13.34
CA LEU A 859 -29.11 1.16 12.51
C LEU A 859 -28.33 2.45 12.79
N HIS A 860 -28.07 2.75 14.06
CA HIS A 860 -27.23 3.90 14.41
C HIS A 860 -25.76 3.72 13.97
N LEU A 861 -25.21 2.51 14.05
CA LEU A 861 -23.87 2.24 13.53
C LEU A 861 -23.80 2.36 11.99
N ALA A 862 -24.88 2.06 11.27
CA ALA A 862 -24.97 2.29 9.83
C ALA A 862 -24.95 3.81 9.50
N ASP A 863 -25.66 4.62 10.31
CA ASP A 863 -25.64 6.08 10.24
C ASP A 863 -24.22 6.65 10.49
N LEU A 864 -23.59 6.24 11.59
CA LEU A 864 -22.20 6.61 11.89
C LEU A 864 -21.22 6.14 10.81
N HIS A 865 -21.48 4.98 10.19
CA HIS A 865 -20.64 4.48 9.10
C HIS A 865 -20.73 5.40 7.88
N SER A 866 -21.94 5.81 7.47
CA SER A 866 -22.13 6.78 6.38
C SER A 866 -21.41 8.10 6.69
N GLN A 867 -21.59 8.64 7.89
CA GLN A 867 -20.89 9.84 8.34
C GLN A 867 -19.36 9.69 8.28
N ALA A 868 -18.81 8.55 8.72
CA ALA A 868 -17.38 8.28 8.71
C ALA A 868 -16.79 8.09 7.30
N VAL A 869 -17.57 7.58 6.34
CA VAL A 869 -17.18 7.49 4.92
C VAL A 869 -17.03 8.89 4.30
N ASP A 870 -17.92 9.81 4.67
CA ASP A 870 -17.92 11.18 4.18
C ASP A 870 -17.00 12.14 4.95
N TYR A 871 -16.49 11.73 6.11
CA TYR A 871 -15.57 12.54 6.92
C TYR A 871 -14.39 13.17 6.13
N PRO A 872 -13.69 12.45 5.20
CA PRO A 872 -12.65 13.05 4.36
C PRO A 872 -13.12 14.20 3.46
N LYS A 873 -14.43 14.33 3.21
CA LYS A 873 -15.04 15.36 2.35
C LYS A 873 -15.75 16.44 3.16
N THR A 874 -16.37 16.08 4.29
CA THR A 874 -17.19 16.98 5.12
C THR A 874 -16.41 17.62 6.26
N GLY A 875 -15.34 16.97 6.74
CA GLY A 875 -14.60 17.42 7.91
C GLY A 875 -15.29 17.15 9.26
N GLN A 876 -16.44 16.45 9.24
CA GLN A 876 -17.21 16.07 10.42
C GLN A 876 -16.94 14.61 10.83
N PRO A 877 -16.29 14.34 11.97
CA PRO A 877 -16.02 12.99 12.42
C PRO A 877 -17.28 12.30 12.96
N ALA A 878 -17.36 10.98 12.82
CA ALA A 878 -18.39 10.18 13.49
C ALA A 878 -18.06 10.01 14.98
N GLU A 879 -19.06 10.19 15.84
CA GLU A 879 -18.87 10.11 17.29
C GLU A 879 -18.84 8.67 17.80
N TRP A 880 -17.73 8.29 18.44
CA TRP A 880 -17.55 6.94 18.97
C TRP A 880 -17.75 6.87 20.48
N ASN A 881 -18.83 6.19 20.91
CA ASN A 881 -19.07 5.87 22.31
C ASN A 881 -18.67 4.42 22.63
N ALA A 882 -17.54 4.23 23.31
CA ALA A 882 -17.02 2.91 23.67
C ALA A 882 -17.93 2.10 24.60
N ALA A 883 -18.77 2.72 25.43
CA ALA A 883 -19.68 1.99 26.32
C ALA A 883 -20.88 1.41 25.58
N MET A 884 -21.36 2.13 24.56
CA MET A 884 -22.52 1.73 23.75
C MET A 884 -22.12 0.85 22.56
N HIS A 885 -21.02 1.17 21.87
CA HIS A 885 -20.68 0.58 20.58
C HIS A 885 -19.72 -0.61 20.67
N ASN A 886 -18.99 -0.80 21.77
CA ASN A 886 -18.08 -1.96 21.87
C ASN A 886 -18.84 -3.26 22.15
N PRO A 887 -18.64 -4.30 21.31
CA PRO A 887 -19.12 -5.64 21.62
C PRO A 887 -18.45 -6.19 22.89
N GLN A 888 -19.24 -6.76 23.79
CA GLN A 888 -18.72 -7.41 25.02
C GLN A 888 -18.14 -8.80 24.75
N GLN A 889 -18.73 -9.51 23.79
CA GLN A 889 -18.27 -10.79 23.26
C GLN A 889 -18.28 -10.69 21.74
N TRP A 890 -17.43 -11.49 21.10
CA TRP A 890 -17.26 -11.49 19.65
C TRP A 890 -17.74 -12.81 19.04
N PRO A 891 -18.35 -12.82 17.85
CA PRO A 891 -18.64 -14.07 17.19
C PRO A 891 -17.34 -14.78 16.81
N HIS A 892 -17.30 -16.11 17.00
CA HIS A 892 -16.10 -16.94 16.80
C HIS A 892 -15.45 -16.80 15.40
N PHE A 893 -16.23 -16.54 14.33
CA PHE A 893 -15.70 -16.34 12.97
C PHE A 893 -14.80 -15.09 12.83
N MET A 894 -14.83 -14.17 13.81
CA MET A 894 -13.95 -13.00 13.87
C MET A 894 -12.61 -13.27 14.56
N GLU A 895 -12.41 -14.46 15.14
CA GLU A 895 -11.16 -14.91 15.78
C GLU A 895 -10.62 -13.92 16.84
N LYS A 896 -11.52 -13.27 17.57
CA LYS A 896 -11.19 -12.36 18.69
C LYS A 896 -11.20 -13.09 20.03
N LYS A 897 -10.50 -12.52 21.02
CA LYS A 897 -10.54 -12.99 22.42
C LYS A 897 -11.96 -12.76 23.00
N ASN A 898 -12.40 -13.65 23.90
CA ASN A 898 -13.74 -13.65 24.49
C ASN A 898 -14.87 -13.78 23.44
N SER A 899 -14.95 -14.96 22.82
CA SER A 899 -15.87 -15.25 21.72
C SER A 899 -17.03 -16.17 22.09
N TYR A 900 -18.15 -16.07 21.36
CA TYR A 900 -19.27 -17.02 21.39
C TYR A 900 -19.43 -17.72 20.03
N ILE A 901 -20.05 -18.91 20.03
CA ILE A 901 -20.40 -19.63 18.80
C ILE A 901 -21.65 -18.96 18.22
N SER A 902 -21.51 -18.36 17.03
CA SER A 902 -22.62 -17.71 16.33
C SER A 902 -23.53 -18.80 15.74
N PRO A 903 -24.86 -18.73 15.97
CA PRO A 903 -25.81 -19.63 15.35
C PRO A 903 -26.28 -19.15 13.97
N LYS A 904 -25.69 -18.09 13.41
CA LYS A 904 -26.06 -17.47 12.12
C LYS A 904 -25.29 -18.08 10.95
N ALA A 905 -25.69 -17.75 9.72
CA ALA A 905 -25.05 -18.28 8.51
C ALA A 905 -23.51 -18.13 8.52
N LEU A 906 -23.00 -16.98 8.95
CA LEU A 906 -21.54 -16.74 9.02
C LEU A 906 -20.80 -17.66 9.99
N GLY A 907 -21.45 -18.06 11.09
CA GLY A 907 -20.89 -19.02 12.03
C GLY A 907 -20.72 -20.39 11.40
N ASP A 908 -21.77 -20.87 10.74
CA ASP A 908 -21.79 -22.17 10.07
C ASP A 908 -20.78 -22.22 8.89
N ILE A 909 -20.75 -21.15 8.07
CA ILE A 909 -19.78 -20.99 6.98
C ILE A 909 -18.34 -21.08 7.52
N TYR A 910 -18.02 -20.34 8.57
CA TYR A 910 -16.68 -20.34 9.14
C TYR A 910 -16.28 -21.72 9.67
N ASN A 911 -17.18 -22.40 10.39
CA ASN A 911 -16.91 -23.73 10.92
C ASN A 911 -16.65 -24.76 9.81
N ARG A 912 -17.41 -24.70 8.71
CA ARG A 912 -17.25 -25.58 7.56
C ARG A 912 -15.91 -25.36 6.84
N VAL A 913 -15.55 -24.10 6.56
CA VAL A 913 -14.32 -23.75 5.83
C VAL A 913 -13.07 -23.99 6.68
N LYS A 914 -13.14 -23.74 7.99
CA LYS A 914 -12.01 -23.93 8.92
C LYS A 914 -11.50 -25.37 8.91
N GLN A 915 -12.39 -26.35 8.74
CA GLN A 915 -12.02 -27.78 8.66
C GLN A 915 -11.24 -28.13 7.38
N GLN A 916 -11.42 -27.35 6.32
CA GLN A 916 -10.83 -27.58 5.00
C GLN A 916 -9.60 -26.71 4.71
N SER A 917 -9.31 -25.73 5.57
CA SER A 917 -8.26 -24.73 5.32
C SER A 917 -6.87 -25.36 5.46
N ILE A 918 -6.14 -25.45 4.35
CA ILE A 918 -4.75 -25.94 4.28
C ILE A 918 -3.80 -24.75 4.08
N GLN A 919 -2.72 -24.70 4.87
CA GLN A 919 -1.67 -23.72 4.68
C GLN A 919 -0.90 -24.02 3.38
N PHE A 920 -0.75 -23.01 2.52
CA PHE A 920 0.04 -23.14 1.30
C PHE A 920 1.52 -23.39 1.65
N GLN A 921 2.11 -24.40 1.03
CA GLN A 921 3.54 -24.70 1.09
C GLN A 921 4.00 -25.01 -0.33
N PRO A 922 4.99 -24.27 -0.86
CA PRO A 922 5.50 -24.56 -2.19
C PRO A 922 6.20 -25.92 -2.25
N ASP A 923 6.03 -26.59 -3.38
CA ASP A 923 6.72 -27.83 -3.73
C ASP A 923 7.75 -27.56 -4.83
N TRP A 924 9.02 -27.85 -4.54
CA TRP A 924 10.13 -27.71 -5.49
C TRP A 924 10.66 -29.05 -6.00
N GLU A 925 10.16 -30.17 -5.49
CA GLU A 925 10.67 -31.52 -5.82
C GLU A 925 10.09 -32.06 -7.14
N THR A 926 9.02 -31.43 -7.63
CA THR A 926 8.40 -31.78 -8.92
C THR A 926 9.33 -31.52 -10.11
N ALA A 927 9.26 -32.38 -11.12
CA ALA A 927 10.13 -32.32 -12.28
C ALA A 927 9.69 -31.23 -13.28
N PHE A 928 10.67 -30.49 -13.79
CA PHE A 928 10.47 -29.53 -14.88
C PHE A 928 10.02 -30.21 -16.17
N ASP A 929 9.25 -29.49 -17.00
CA ASP A 929 8.63 -30.03 -18.20
C ASP A 929 9.67 -30.32 -19.31
N ARG A 930 9.82 -31.60 -19.63
CA ARG A 930 10.74 -32.08 -20.68
C ARG A 930 10.41 -31.55 -22.08
N ARG A 931 9.14 -31.23 -22.35
CA ARG A 931 8.72 -30.66 -23.65
C ARG A 931 9.45 -29.36 -23.96
N ILE A 932 9.85 -28.62 -22.93
CA ILE A 932 10.58 -27.35 -23.07
C ILE A 932 12.09 -27.59 -23.01
N LEU A 933 12.56 -28.38 -22.04
CA LEU A 933 13.98 -28.64 -21.83
C LEU A 933 14.65 -29.32 -23.03
N ASP A 934 13.94 -30.23 -23.69
CA ASP A 934 14.47 -31.05 -24.78
C ASP A 934 14.25 -30.40 -26.16
N ARG A 935 13.53 -29.27 -26.25
CA ARG A 935 13.15 -28.65 -27.54
C ARG A 935 14.33 -27.99 -28.25
N PHE A 936 15.22 -27.36 -27.48
CA PHE A 936 16.34 -26.59 -27.98
C PHE A 936 17.61 -26.93 -27.20
N GLU A 937 18.76 -26.82 -27.85
CA GLU A 937 20.07 -26.81 -27.18
C GLU A 937 20.60 -25.38 -27.18
N PRO A 938 20.41 -24.60 -26.08
CA PRO A 938 20.91 -23.24 -26.01
C PRO A 938 22.43 -23.22 -25.98
N ASP A 939 23.03 -22.28 -26.69
CA ASP A 939 24.47 -22.07 -26.67
C ASP A 939 24.95 -21.42 -25.36
N ASN A 940 26.24 -21.54 -25.08
CA ASN A 940 26.83 -21.03 -23.85
C ASN A 940 26.82 -19.49 -23.73
N ALA A 941 26.69 -18.74 -24.83
CA ALA A 941 26.55 -17.29 -24.74
C ALA A 941 25.14 -16.92 -24.28
N THR A 942 24.10 -17.48 -24.92
CA THR A 942 22.71 -17.32 -24.51
C THR A 942 22.48 -17.72 -23.05
N LEU A 943 23.06 -18.83 -22.59
CA LEU A 943 22.96 -19.24 -21.19
C LEU A 943 23.62 -18.25 -20.22
N ARG A 944 24.73 -17.62 -20.61
CA ARG A 944 25.38 -16.60 -19.79
C ARG A 944 24.53 -15.32 -19.71
N ASP A 945 23.98 -14.88 -20.83
CA ASP A 945 23.11 -13.70 -20.86
C ASP A 945 21.82 -13.93 -20.07
N ALA A 946 21.17 -15.08 -20.23
CA ALA A 946 19.98 -15.43 -19.47
C ALA A 946 20.27 -15.54 -17.96
N ARG A 947 21.44 -16.05 -17.54
CA ARG A 947 21.83 -16.08 -16.12
C ARG A 947 22.05 -14.68 -15.55
N ARG A 948 22.69 -13.79 -16.32
CA ARG A 948 22.88 -12.37 -15.93
C ARG A 948 21.54 -11.68 -15.73
N ILE A 949 20.61 -11.83 -16.68
CA ILE A 949 19.27 -11.22 -16.59
C ILE A 949 18.47 -11.83 -15.43
N LYS A 950 18.55 -13.15 -15.23
CA LYS A 950 17.89 -13.83 -14.10
C LYS A 950 18.36 -13.28 -12.75
N SER A 951 19.66 -13.09 -12.55
CA SER A 951 20.18 -12.53 -11.29
C SER A 951 19.62 -11.13 -10.99
N GLN A 952 19.43 -10.32 -12.03
CA GLN A 952 18.80 -9.00 -11.91
C GLN A 952 17.30 -9.10 -11.61
N TYR A 953 16.59 -10.01 -12.29
CA TYR A 953 15.18 -10.30 -12.04
C TYR A 953 14.94 -10.77 -10.60
N ASP A 954 15.74 -11.73 -10.13
CA ASP A 954 15.62 -12.28 -8.79
C ASP A 954 15.83 -11.21 -7.71
N GLY A 955 16.78 -10.30 -7.92
CA GLY A 955 17.01 -9.15 -7.04
C GLY A 955 15.86 -8.15 -7.03
N ALA A 956 15.20 -7.91 -8.18
CA ALA A 956 14.02 -7.05 -8.26
C ALA A 956 12.80 -7.70 -7.59
N VAL A 957 12.58 -8.99 -7.80
CA VAL A 957 11.48 -9.74 -7.18
C VAL A 957 11.64 -9.79 -5.66
N ARG A 958 12.82 -10.14 -5.15
CA ARG A 958 13.06 -10.21 -3.69
C ARG A 958 12.83 -8.88 -2.99
N ARG A 959 13.21 -7.77 -3.62
CA ARG A 959 12.90 -6.42 -3.11
C ARG A 959 11.41 -6.19 -2.92
N ILE A 960 10.59 -6.57 -3.90
CA ILE A 960 9.14 -6.40 -3.82
C ILE A 960 8.55 -7.34 -2.77
N LEU A 961 9.04 -8.59 -2.68
CA LEU A 961 8.62 -9.54 -1.65
C LEU A 961 8.87 -9.00 -0.24
N VAL A 962 10.06 -8.46 0.03
CA VAL A 962 10.40 -7.85 1.32
C VAL A 962 9.56 -6.58 1.56
N HIS A 963 9.47 -5.69 0.57
CA HIS A 963 8.74 -4.42 0.68
C HIS A 963 7.27 -4.63 1.06
N HIS A 964 6.64 -5.62 0.43
CA HIS A 964 5.24 -5.94 0.68
C HIS A 964 5.06 -7.00 1.76
N ASN A 965 6.09 -7.59 2.34
CA ASN A 965 5.98 -8.70 3.30
C ASN A 965 5.21 -9.91 2.72
N LEU A 966 5.65 -10.39 1.55
CA LEU A 966 5.20 -11.60 0.89
C LEU A 966 6.22 -12.72 1.13
N GLU A 967 5.76 -13.97 1.29
CA GLU A 967 6.65 -15.09 1.57
C GLU A 967 7.20 -15.72 0.29
N THR A 968 6.40 -15.79 -0.78
CA THR A 968 6.73 -16.52 -2.00
C THR A 968 6.59 -15.70 -3.27
N GLU A 969 7.35 -16.04 -4.32
CA GLU A 969 7.20 -15.42 -5.65
C GLU A 969 5.85 -15.69 -6.30
N PHE A 970 5.20 -16.80 -5.96
CA PHE A 970 3.87 -17.15 -6.48
C PHE A 970 2.82 -16.14 -6.02
N GLU A 971 2.91 -15.69 -4.77
CA GLU A 971 2.05 -14.62 -4.25
C GLU A 971 2.31 -13.30 -4.96
N LEU A 972 3.55 -12.98 -5.34
CA LEU A 972 3.83 -11.77 -6.12
C LEU A 972 3.30 -11.90 -7.55
N TYR A 973 3.59 -13.03 -8.21
CA TYR A 973 3.23 -13.28 -9.61
C TYR A 973 1.73 -13.16 -9.85
N THR A 974 0.94 -13.68 -8.91
CA THR A 974 -0.53 -13.69 -8.97
C THR A 974 -1.19 -12.56 -8.18
N SER A 975 -0.44 -11.88 -7.31
CA SER A 975 -0.95 -10.99 -6.26
C SER A 975 -1.88 -11.66 -5.24
N TRP A 976 -1.89 -12.99 -5.14
CA TRP A 976 -2.68 -13.76 -4.16
C TRP A 976 -1.99 -13.86 -2.79
N ALA A 977 -1.84 -12.71 -2.12
CA ALA A 977 -1.12 -12.62 -0.86
C ALA A 977 -1.75 -13.46 0.28
N MET A 978 -0.95 -14.32 0.89
CA MET A 978 -1.32 -15.12 2.07
C MET A 978 -1.13 -14.35 3.37
N SER A 979 -0.29 -13.31 3.39
CA SER A 979 -0.14 -12.39 4.52
C SER A 979 -1.17 -11.24 4.50
N LYS A 980 -1.46 -10.65 5.66
CA LYS A 980 -2.24 -9.40 5.74
C LYS A 980 -1.34 -8.20 5.46
N PRO A 981 -1.80 -7.17 4.74
CA PRO A 981 -1.03 -5.95 4.58
C PRO A 981 -0.75 -5.32 5.95
N PRO A 982 0.45 -4.74 6.15
CA PRO A 982 0.78 -3.95 7.33
C PRO A 982 -0.20 -2.78 7.54
N LEU A 983 -0.57 -2.11 6.44
CA LEU A 983 -1.43 -0.93 6.38
C LEU A 983 -2.30 -0.94 5.13
N GLY A 984 -3.49 -0.35 5.21
CA GLY A 984 -4.44 -0.30 4.10
C GLY A 984 -5.32 -1.55 4.00
N SER A 985 -5.93 -1.74 2.83
CA SER A 985 -6.81 -2.88 2.55
C SER A 985 -6.11 -3.93 1.69
N GLU A 986 -6.47 -5.21 1.88
CA GLU A 986 -5.99 -6.32 1.04
C GLU A 986 -6.31 -6.09 -0.44
N TYR A 987 -7.50 -5.54 -0.71
CA TYR A 987 -7.94 -5.17 -2.05
C TYR A 987 -6.96 -4.21 -2.74
N LYS A 988 -6.64 -3.08 -2.09
CA LYS A 988 -5.74 -2.09 -2.69
C LYS A 988 -4.31 -2.62 -2.85
N ARG A 989 -3.86 -3.46 -1.91
CA ARG A 989 -2.57 -4.15 -2.03
C ARG A 989 -2.52 -5.06 -3.26
N GLN A 990 -3.59 -5.81 -3.56
CA GLN A 990 -3.64 -6.67 -4.74
C GLN A 990 -3.52 -5.88 -6.05
N GLU A 991 -4.23 -4.74 -6.15
CA GLU A 991 -4.15 -3.83 -7.30
C GLU A 991 -2.74 -3.23 -7.45
N ASP A 992 -2.16 -2.74 -6.35
CA ASP A 992 -0.84 -2.10 -6.35
C ASP A 992 0.27 -3.12 -6.68
N LEU A 993 0.21 -4.34 -6.10
CA LEU A 993 1.13 -5.44 -6.41
C LEU A 993 1.10 -5.84 -7.88
N GLY A 994 -0.11 -5.97 -8.47
CA GLY A 994 -0.27 -6.31 -9.88
C GLY A 994 0.42 -5.30 -10.79
N LYS A 995 0.17 -4.01 -10.56
CA LYS A 995 0.78 -2.90 -11.32
C LYS A 995 2.31 -2.85 -11.16
N GLU A 996 2.81 -2.99 -9.95
CA GLU A 996 4.26 -3.01 -9.68
C GLU A 996 4.94 -4.20 -10.37
N PHE A 997 4.34 -5.39 -10.28
CA PHE A 997 4.91 -6.58 -10.90
C PHE A 997 4.77 -6.58 -12.43
N ASP A 998 3.71 -6.02 -12.99
CA ASP A 998 3.57 -5.81 -14.44
C ASP A 998 4.69 -4.93 -15.01
N ALA A 999 5.07 -3.87 -14.29
CA ALA A 999 6.20 -3.02 -14.67
C ALA A 999 7.53 -3.81 -14.66
N VAL A 1000 7.71 -4.70 -13.67
CA VAL A 1000 8.88 -5.61 -13.62
C VAL A 1000 8.86 -6.60 -14.78
N LYS A 1001 7.73 -7.26 -15.04
CA LYS A 1001 7.56 -8.19 -16.17
C LYS A 1001 7.91 -7.50 -17.48
N GLN A 1002 7.37 -6.30 -17.74
CA GLN A 1002 7.63 -5.57 -18.98
C GLN A 1002 9.11 -5.25 -19.15
N ARG A 1003 9.75 -4.70 -18.11
CA ARG A 1003 11.18 -4.39 -18.14
C ARG A 1003 12.04 -5.61 -18.49
N PHE A 1004 11.79 -6.74 -17.84
CA PHE A 1004 12.60 -7.95 -18.07
C PHE A 1004 12.23 -8.65 -19.37
N ARG A 1005 11.00 -8.50 -19.88
CA ARG A 1005 10.65 -8.91 -21.24
C ARG A 1005 11.45 -8.14 -22.28
N ASP A 1006 11.51 -6.81 -22.17
CA ASP A 1006 12.27 -5.96 -23.08
C ASP A 1006 13.75 -6.32 -23.07
N ALA A 1007 14.33 -6.53 -21.88
CA ALA A 1007 15.73 -6.96 -21.73
C ALA A 1007 16.00 -8.34 -22.36
N CYS A 1008 15.08 -9.29 -22.21
CA CYS A 1008 15.19 -10.61 -22.84
C CYS A 1008 15.04 -10.54 -24.37
N ILE A 1009 14.15 -9.69 -24.90
CA ILE A 1009 13.96 -9.50 -26.34
C ILE A 1009 15.19 -8.84 -26.96
N GLU A 1010 15.78 -7.85 -26.27
CA GLU A 1010 17.03 -7.22 -26.70
C GLU A 1010 18.18 -8.24 -26.72
N ALA A 1011 18.32 -9.05 -25.66
CA ALA A 1011 19.33 -10.11 -25.59
C ALA A 1011 19.11 -11.24 -26.61
N ALA A 1012 17.86 -11.53 -26.99
CA ALA A 1012 17.54 -12.49 -28.04
C ALA A 1012 17.87 -11.98 -29.47
N GLY A 1013 18.24 -10.70 -29.61
CA GLY A 1013 18.57 -10.10 -30.91
C GLY A 1013 17.35 -9.65 -31.71
N GLY A 1014 16.31 -9.18 -31.01
CA GLY A 1014 15.12 -8.54 -31.60
C GLY A 1014 13.82 -9.33 -31.43
N HIS A 1015 12.75 -8.86 -32.08
CA HIS A 1015 11.37 -9.35 -31.93
C HIS A 1015 11.05 -10.60 -32.76
N ASP A 1016 12.06 -11.38 -33.14
CA ASP A 1016 11.88 -12.62 -33.90
C ASP A 1016 11.36 -13.73 -32.97
N GLU A 1017 10.18 -14.30 -33.29
CA GLU A 1017 9.54 -15.33 -32.47
C GLU A 1017 10.45 -16.55 -32.22
N ALA A 1018 11.20 -17.00 -33.22
CA ALA A 1018 12.05 -18.19 -33.09
C ALA A 1018 13.27 -17.91 -32.21
N LYS A 1019 13.80 -16.68 -32.24
CA LYS A 1019 14.92 -16.28 -31.36
C LYS A 1019 14.44 -16.13 -29.92
N ILE A 1020 13.27 -15.54 -29.71
CA ILE A 1020 12.65 -15.42 -28.39
C ILE A 1020 12.37 -16.81 -27.81
N ASP A 1021 11.83 -17.75 -28.59
CA ASP A 1021 11.56 -19.12 -28.12
C ASP A 1021 12.83 -19.82 -27.62
N ARG A 1022 13.94 -19.70 -28.36
CA ARG A 1022 15.25 -20.23 -27.95
C ARG A 1022 15.75 -19.58 -26.66
N PHE A 1023 15.62 -18.27 -26.53
CA PHE A 1023 16.04 -17.53 -25.34
C PHE A 1023 15.21 -17.92 -24.11
N VAL A 1024 13.88 -18.02 -24.25
CA VAL A 1024 12.98 -18.44 -23.16
C VAL A 1024 13.23 -19.89 -22.75
N ALA A 1025 13.52 -20.80 -23.68
CA ALA A 1025 13.95 -22.14 -23.34
C ALA A 1025 15.27 -22.16 -22.55
N ALA A 1026 16.21 -21.26 -22.87
CA ALA A 1026 17.44 -21.07 -22.10
C ALA A 1026 17.16 -20.55 -20.67
N MET A 1027 16.22 -19.61 -20.51
CA MET A 1027 15.76 -19.13 -19.20
C MET A 1027 15.21 -20.30 -18.36
N TYR A 1028 14.38 -21.16 -18.97
CA TYR A 1028 13.81 -22.34 -18.29
C TYR A 1028 14.89 -23.33 -17.86
N LYS A 1029 15.87 -23.62 -18.73
CA LYS A 1029 16.98 -24.53 -18.44
C LYS A 1029 17.87 -24.04 -17.30
N ILE A 1030 18.18 -22.75 -17.21
CA ILE A 1030 18.99 -22.20 -16.11
C ILE A 1030 18.23 -22.28 -14.79
N THR A 1031 16.93 -21.99 -14.83
CA THR A 1031 16.06 -22.10 -13.66
C THR A 1031 16.04 -23.53 -13.10
N GLU A 1032 15.92 -24.53 -13.98
CA GLU A 1032 16.02 -25.94 -13.61
C GLU A 1032 17.38 -26.30 -12.98
N GLN A 1033 18.48 -25.83 -13.57
CA GLN A 1033 19.83 -26.05 -13.04
C GLN A 1033 19.99 -25.49 -11.62
N GLU A 1034 19.53 -24.26 -11.38
CA GLU A 1034 19.60 -23.61 -10.07
C GLU A 1034 18.79 -24.39 -9.01
N VAL A 1035 17.57 -24.83 -9.35
CA VAL A 1035 16.73 -25.63 -8.43
C VAL A 1035 17.36 -26.97 -8.12
N LYS A 1036 17.90 -27.69 -9.12
CA LYS A 1036 18.61 -28.96 -8.91
C LYS A 1036 19.81 -28.81 -7.98
N ILE A 1037 20.58 -27.73 -8.14
CA ILE A 1037 21.71 -27.42 -7.23
C ILE A 1037 21.19 -27.21 -5.80
N ALA A 1038 20.12 -26.42 -5.63
CA ALA A 1038 19.54 -26.15 -4.32
C ALA A 1038 18.98 -27.41 -3.63
N LEU A 1039 18.28 -28.28 -4.38
CA LEU A 1039 17.78 -29.57 -3.87
C LEU A 1039 18.93 -30.52 -3.52
N PHE A 1040 19.99 -30.54 -4.33
CA PHE A 1040 21.19 -31.32 -4.04
C PHE A 1040 21.85 -30.88 -2.72
N GLU A 1041 21.98 -29.56 -2.48
CA GLU A 1041 22.48 -29.01 -1.23
C GLU A 1041 21.58 -29.33 -0.02
N HIS A 1042 20.26 -29.37 -0.22
CA HIS A 1042 19.29 -29.74 0.80
C HIS A 1042 19.44 -31.21 1.21
N HIS A 1043 19.44 -32.15 0.25
CA HIS A 1043 19.44 -33.58 0.54
C HIS A 1043 20.78 -34.11 1.10
N ARG A 1044 21.92 -33.48 0.75
CA ARG A 1044 23.25 -34.01 1.09
C ARG A 1044 23.99 -33.25 2.19
N GLY A 1045 23.67 -31.97 2.45
CA GLY A 1045 24.52 -31.07 3.23
C GLY A 1045 25.82 -30.71 2.49
N PRO A 1046 26.30 -29.45 2.46
CA PRO A 1046 27.46 -29.12 1.65
C PRO A 1046 28.76 -29.64 2.31
N THR A 1047 29.54 -30.41 1.57
CA THR A 1047 30.97 -30.64 1.85
C THR A 1047 31.77 -29.62 1.03
N ASN A 1048 32.61 -28.81 1.68
CA ASN A 1048 33.66 -28.09 0.98
C ASN A 1048 34.86 -29.01 0.74
N GLU A 1049 35.79 -28.61 -0.14
CA GLU A 1049 37.04 -29.34 -0.41
C GLU A 1049 37.91 -29.58 0.86
N ALA A 1050 37.59 -28.89 1.96
CA ALA A 1050 38.23 -28.98 3.27
C ALA A 1050 37.49 -29.87 4.31
N GLY A 1051 36.39 -30.52 3.95
CA GLY A 1051 35.69 -31.48 4.84
C GLY A 1051 34.91 -30.89 6.02
N VAL A 1052 34.64 -29.58 6.02
CA VAL A 1052 33.84 -28.90 7.06
C VAL A 1052 32.35 -28.94 6.70
N MET A 1053 31.53 -29.50 7.59
CA MET A 1053 30.07 -29.54 7.43
C MET A 1053 29.46 -28.14 7.48
N LYS A 1054 28.84 -27.69 6.39
CA LYS A 1054 27.86 -26.59 6.43
C LYS A 1054 26.48 -27.14 6.82
N PRO A 1055 25.62 -26.34 7.48
CA PRO A 1055 24.23 -26.72 7.70
C PRO A 1055 23.52 -26.93 6.35
N ALA A 1056 22.70 -27.99 6.26
CA ALA A 1056 21.90 -28.28 5.08
C ALA A 1056 20.99 -27.09 4.74
N ARG A 1057 20.81 -26.82 3.44
CA ARG A 1057 19.90 -25.76 2.99
C ARG A 1057 18.49 -26.11 3.45
N GLU A 1058 17.80 -25.20 4.14
CA GLU A 1058 16.39 -25.41 4.50
C GLU A 1058 15.52 -25.29 3.24
N LEU A 1059 14.49 -26.12 3.07
CA LEU A 1059 13.47 -25.95 2.02
C LEU A 1059 12.48 -24.86 2.44
N GLN A 1060 12.91 -23.61 2.28
CA GLN A 1060 12.10 -22.43 2.58
C GLN A 1060 12.10 -21.48 1.38
N ALA A 1061 11.05 -20.69 1.24
CA ALA A 1061 10.90 -19.78 0.12
C ALA A 1061 12.07 -18.78 -0.01
N ARG A 1062 12.58 -18.28 1.12
CA ARG A 1062 13.73 -17.36 1.16
C ARG A 1062 15.04 -17.99 0.69
N SER A 1063 15.19 -19.30 0.87
CA SER A 1063 16.41 -20.02 0.55
C SER A 1063 16.35 -20.65 -0.83
N MET A 1064 15.18 -20.94 -1.42
CA MET A 1064 15.11 -21.58 -2.73
C MET A 1064 15.33 -20.58 -3.90
N PRO A 1065 15.88 -21.03 -5.04
CA PRO A 1065 15.94 -20.22 -6.26
C PRO A 1065 14.53 -19.86 -6.76
N LEU A 1066 14.39 -18.67 -7.33
CA LEU A 1066 13.14 -18.21 -7.92
C LEU A 1066 12.91 -18.88 -9.27
N ILE A 1067 11.72 -19.45 -9.47
CA ILE A 1067 11.32 -20.20 -10.67
C ILE A 1067 10.35 -19.44 -11.57
N SER A 1068 9.87 -18.25 -11.19
CA SER A 1068 8.95 -17.42 -11.97
C SER A 1068 9.56 -16.76 -13.21
N PHE A 1069 10.90 -16.71 -13.33
CA PHE A 1069 11.58 -15.96 -14.39
C PHE A 1069 11.17 -16.33 -15.83
N PRO A 1070 11.11 -17.62 -16.23
CA PRO A 1070 10.65 -18.00 -17.57
C PRO A 1070 9.17 -17.66 -17.80
N TRP A 1071 8.38 -17.63 -16.73
CA TRP A 1071 6.94 -17.43 -16.74
C TRP A 1071 6.53 -15.97 -16.91
N ILE A 1072 7.47 -15.03 -17.00
CA ILE A 1072 7.15 -13.71 -17.54
C ILE A 1072 6.75 -13.80 -19.02
N PHE A 1073 7.02 -14.91 -19.72
CA PHE A 1073 6.57 -15.20 -21.08
C PHE A 1073 5.61 -16.42 -21.14
N PRO A 1074 4.43 -16.38 -20.48
CA PRO A 1074 3.55 -17.56 -20.40
C PRO A 1074 3.09 -18.05 -21.79
N TRP A 1075 2.87 -17.13 -22.74
CA TRP A 1075 2.49 -17.47 -24.11
C TRP A 1075 3.60 -18.17 -24.90
N VAL A 1076 4.87 -17.82 -24.65
CA VAL A 1076 6.01 -18.49 -25.29
C VAL A 1076 6.14 -19.90 -24.73
N MET A 1077 5.97 -20.07 -23.42
CA MET A 1077 5.96 -21.39 -22.79
C MET A 1077 4.89 -22.29 -23.41
N ILE A 1078 3.65 -21.79 -23.56
CA ILE A 1078 2.55 -22.52 -24.23
C ILE A 1078 2.90 -22.85 -25.68
N ARG A 1079 3.44 -21.89 -26.45
CA ARG A 1079 3.83 -22.10 -27.85
C ARG A 1079 4.89 -23.20 -28.00
N ILE A 1080 5.92 -23.17 -27.17
CA ILE A 1080 6.99 -24.18 -27.15
C ILE A 1080 6.42 -25.55 -26.78
N ALA A 1081 5.62 -25.63 -25.72
CA ALA A 1081 5.07 -26.89 -25.21
C ALA A 1081 4.01 -27.55 -26.12
N THR A 1082 3.36 -26.76 -26.99
CA THR A 1082 2.32 -27.22 -27.93
C THR A 1082 2.83 -27.36 -29.38
N ASP A 1083 4.12 -27.13 -29.62
CA ASP A 1083 4.73 -27.14 -30.96
C ASP A 1083 4.04 -26.17 -31.94
N GLY A 1084 3.63 -25.00 -31.44
CA GLY A 1084 2.94 -23.97 -32.23
C GLY A 1084 1.52 -24.33 -32.68
N LYS A 1085 0.97 -25.47 -32.25
CA LYS A 1085 -0.40 -25.90 -32.60
C LYS A 1085 -1.47 -25.07 -31.90
N CYS A 1086 -1.20 -24.63 -30.67
CA CYS A 1086 -2.03 -23.62 -30.02
C CYS A 1086 -1.68 -22.28 -30.64
N LYS A 1087 -2.63 -21.61 -31.30
CA LYS A 1087 -2.47 -20.22 -31.75
C LYS A 1087 -2.73 -19.32 -30.55
N PRO A 1088 -1.71 -18.75 -29.90
CA PRO A 1088 -1.96 -17.88 -28.75
C PRO A 1088 -2.76 -16.65 -29.16
N LYS A 1089 -2.72 -16.27 -30.46
CA LYS A 1089 -3.42 -15.15 -31.10
C LYS A 1089 -4.96 -15.24 -31.07
N ASP A 1090 -5.52 -16.40 -30.77
CA ASP A 1090 -6.98 -16.62 -30.67
C ASP A 1090 -7.45 -16.80 -29.21
N SER A 1091 -6.55 -16.58 -28.24
CA SER A 1091 -6.73 -16.79 -26.80
C SER A 1091 -6.76 -15.48 -26.00
N ILE A 1092 -7.07 -15.51 -24.70
CA ILE A 1092 -6.95 -14.31 -23.83
C ILE A 1092 -5.47 -13.82 -23.78
N LEU A 1093 -4.49 -14.73 -23.91
CA LEU A 1093 -3.07 -14.40 -24.08
C LEU A 1093 -2.66 -13.83 -25.46
N ALA A 1094 -3.55 -13.79 -26.45
CA ALA A 1094 -3.30 -13.20 -27.79
C ALA A 1094 -2.86 -11.75 -27.73
N ALA A 1095 -3.36 -11.07 -26.72
CA ALA A 1095 -3.08 -9.71 -26.32
C ALA A 1095 -1.59 -9.39 -26.28
N ALA A 1096 -0.80 -10.26 -25.64
CA ALA A 1096 0.64 -10.09 -25.47
C ALA A 1096 1.46 -10.19 -26.77
N HIS A 1097 0.82 -10.52 -27.90
CA HIS A 1097 1.46 -10.73 -29.20
C HIS A 1097 1.29 -9.57 -30.20
N ARG A 1098 0.47 -8.54 -29.94
CA ARG A 1098 0.26 -7.46 -30.91
C ARG A 1098 1.40 -6.42 -30.83
N ARG A 1099 1.95 -6.10 -32.01
CA ARG A 1099 3.04 -5.13 -32.15
C ARG A 1099 2.53 -3.73 -31.86
N VAL A 1100 3.29 -2.98 -31.07
CA VAL A 1100 3.27 -1.52 -31.07
C VAL A 1100 3.78 -1.04 -32.44
N PRO A 1101 3.00 -0.31 -33.26
CA PRO A 1101 3.57 0.50 -34.30
C PRO A 1101 4.11 1.79 -33.68
N VAL A 1102 5.22 2.25 -34.26
CA VAL A 1102 5.82 3.60 -34.18
C VAL A 1102 7.03 3.75 -33.24
N SER A 1103 8.16 3.95 -33.91
CA SER A 1103 9.40 4.56 -33.46
C SER A 1103 9.16 5.89 -32.73
N MET A 1104 9.63 5.99 -31.50
CA MET A 1104 9.80 7.29 -30.84
C MET A 1104 11.00 8.02 -31.48
N PRO A 1105 10.85 9.25 -31.98
CA PRO A 1105 12.02 10.09 -32.28
C PRO A 1105 12.81 10.32 -30.99
N SER A 1106 14.14 10.25 -31.08
CA SER A 1106 15.04 10.65 -30.00
C SER A 1106 14.75 12.10 -29.61
N PHE A 1107 14.52 12.33 -28.31
CA PHE A 1107 14.47 13.66 -27.71
C PHE A 1107 15.72 14.45 -28.10
N VAL A 1108 15.56 15.50 -28.90
CA VAL A 1108 16.55 16.56 -29.04
C VAL A 1108 16.36 17.49 -27.85
N PRO A 1109 17.35 17.71 -26.98
CA PRO A 1109 17.26 18.73 -25.96
C PRO A 1109 17.10 20.09 -26.66
N LEU A 1110 16.04 20.82 -26.33
CA LEU A 1110 15.95 22.24 -26.65
C LEU A 1110 17.14 22.94 -25.98
N THR A 1111 18.13 23.29 -26.77
CA THR A 1111 19.25 24.14 -26.37
C THR A 1111 18.68 25.52 -26.09
N GLN A 1112 18.94 26.01 -24.88
CA GLN A 1112 18.66 27.38 -24.47
C GLN A 1112 19.42 28.32 -25.43
N GLN A 1113 18.69 29.19 -26.13
CA GLN A 1113 19.29 30.39 -26.70
C GLN A 1113 19.59 31.33 -25.53
N GLU A 1114 20.88 31.51 -25.27
CA GLU A 1114 21.40 32.51 -24.34
C GLU A 1114 21.15 33.92 -24.91
N ASP A 1115 20.30 34.69 -24.24
CA ASP A 1115 20.30 36.15 -24.33
C ASP A 1115 21.42 36.67 -23.43
N ASP A 1116 22.51 37.16 -24.03
CA ASP A 1116 23.58 37.88 -23.35
C ASP A 1116 23.46 39.38 -23.68
N GLN A 1117 23.18 40.21 -22.67
CA GLN A 1117 23.17 41.67 -22.78
C GLN A 1117 24.56 42.23 -22.47
N GLY A 1118 25.12 43.02 -23.40
CA GLY A 1118 26.41 43.67 -23.20
C GLY A 1118 26.71 44.92 -24.04
N ILE A 1119 26.13 46.07 -23.65
CA ILE A 1119 26.77 47.40 -23.56
C ILE A 1119 27.00 48.26 -24.85
N ARG A 1120 26.33 49.43 -24.84
CA ARG A 1120 26.64 50.79 -25.38
C ARG A 1120 26.99 50.96 -26.88
N ASP A 1121 26.18 51.77 -27.58
CA ASP A 1121 26.55 53.16 -27.88
C ASP A 1121 25.42 53.99 -28.56
N VAL A 1122 25.68 55.29 -28.63
CA VAL A 1122 24.80 56.45 -28.73
C VAL A 1122 24.29 56.77 -30.17
N LYS A 1123 22.97 57.00 -30.32
CA LYS A 1123 22.18 57.96 -31.19
C LYS A 1123 22.60 58.23 -32.68
N PRO A 1124 21.75 58.89 -33.51
CA PRO A 1124 20.30 58.79 -33.76
C PRO A 1124 19.91 58.92 -35.27
N LYS A 1125 18.59 59.05 -35.54
CA LYS A 1125 17.89 59.58 -36.75
C LYS A 1125 17.63 58.58 -37.89
N GLU A 1126 16.50 58.58 -38.62
CA GLU A 1126 15.42 59.54 -38.78
C GLU A 1126 14.21 58.87 -39.48
N SER A 1127 13.01 59.46 -39.26
CA SER A 1127 11.86 59.56 -40.18
C SER A 1127 11.10 58.26 -40.56
N ALA A 1128 9.84 58.12 -40.12
CA ALA A 1128 8.62 58.58 -40.82
C ALA A 1128 8.15 57.51 -41.84
N ALA A 1129 6.88 57.16 -41.99
CA ALA A 1129 5.60 57.60 -41.47
C ALA A 1129 4.55 56.57 -41.94
N LYS A 1130 3.43 56.47 -41.21
CA LYS A 1130 2.02 56.37 -41.69
C LYS A 1130 1.65 55.32 -42.75
N ASN A 1131 0.48 54.73 -42.80
CA ASN A 1131 -0.81 54.78 -42.11
C ASN A 1131 -1.58 53.59 -42.74
N ASP A 1132 -2.24 52.77 -41.94
CA ASP A 1132 -3.70 52.77 -41.72
C ASP A 1132 -4.54 52.08 -42.82
N GLU A 1133 -5.61 51.47 -42.30
CA GLU A 1133 -6.90 51.10 -42.89
C GLU A 1133 -6.96 49.75 -43.63
N GLU A 1134 -7.59 48.71 -43.07
CA GLU A 1134 -8.98 48.51 -42.59
C GLU A 1134 -9.94 48.03 -43.68
N THR A 1135 -10.96 47.30 -43.21
CA THR A 1135 -12.17 46.78 -43.87
C THR A 1135 -11.98 45.56 -44.79
N GLU A 1136 -12.30 44.31 -44.41
CA GLU A 1136 -13.53 43.70 -43.86
C GLU A 1136 -14.56 43.32 -44.95
N ILE A 1137 -15.21 42.16 -44.73
CA ILE A 1137 -16.53 41.71 -45.22
C ILE A 1137 -16.60 40.57 -46.27
N GLN A 1138 -16.92 39.38 -45.74
CA GLN A 1138 -18.00 38.41 -46.05
C GLN A 1138 -18.09 37.72 -47.43
N ASP A 1139 -18.04 36.37 -47.43
CA ASP A 1139 -19.18 35.40 -47.55
C ASP A 1139 -19.43 35.09 -49.04
N SER A 1140 -19.83 33.93 -49.54
CA SER A 1140 -20.50 32.69 -49.12
C SER A 1140 -20.48 31.81 -50.39
N GLU A 1141 -20.21 30.50 -50.37
CA GLU A 1141 -21.17 29.38 -50.24
C GLU A 1141 -21.13 28.44 -51.47
N GLU A 1142 -21.16 27.14 -51.14
CA GLU A 1142 -21.91 26.03 -51.76
C GLU A 1142 -21.58 25.41 -53.14
N GLY A 1143 -21.71 24.06 -53.16
CA GLY A 1143 -22.12 23.28 -54.33
C GLY A 1143 -21.25 22.04 -54.64
N THR A 1144 -21.32 20.95 -53.86
CA THR A 1144 -22.08 19.70 -54.12
C THR A 1144 -21.66 18.77 -55.27
N ALA A 1145 -21.48 17.48 -54.93
CA ALA A 1145 -21.81 16.25 -55.69
C ALA A 1145 -20.98 15.92 -56.96
N SER A 1146 -20.58 14.70 -57.34
CA SER A 1146 -20.91 13.32 -56.93
C SER A 1146 -20.06 12.32 -57.75
N GLN A 1147 -19.94 11.07 -57.24
CA GLN A 1147 -19.78 9.80 -57.98
C GLN A 1147 -18.45 9.42 -58.68
N GLN A 1148 -17.68 8.57 -57.96
CA GLN A 1148 -17.09 7.25 -58.33
C GLN A 1148 -17.15 6.78 -59.81
N PRO A 1149 -16.15 5.99 -60.31
CA PRO A 1149 -15.93 4.61 -59.83
C PRO A 1149 -14.51 3.99 -59.95
N GLY A 1150 -14.29 2.91 -59.17
CA GLY A 1150 -13.84 1.61 -59.70
C GLY A 1150 -12.35 1.29 -59.88
N LEU A 1151 -11.79 0.60 -58.88
CA LEU A 1151 -10.92 -0.60 -58.93
C LEU A 1151 -9.78 -0.72 -59.98
N LEU A 1152 -8.53 -0.86 -59.52
CA LEU A 1152 -7.76 -2.12 -59.40
C LEU A 1152 -6.23 -1.85 -59.31
N VAL A 1153 -5.65 -2.32 -58.19
CA VAL A 1153 -4.45 -3.18 -58.10
C VAL A 1153 -3.02 -2.59 -58.18
N GLU A 1154 -2.38 -2.74 -57.01
CA GLU A 1154 -1.01 -3.21 -56.72
C GLU A 1154 0.21 -2.28 -56.70
N LEU A 1155 0.77 -2.26 -55.48
CA LEU A 1155 2.17 -2.46 -55.08
C LEU A 1155 3.19 -1.36 -55.36
N GLY A 1156 3.71 -0.80 -54.28
CA GLY A 1156 4.92 0.02 -54.30
C GLY A 1156 5.17 0.72 -52.98
N ASP A 1157 5.78 -0.02 -52.06
CA ASP A 1157 6.30 0.41 -50.76
C ASP A 1157 7.16 1.69 -50.78
N LEU A 1158 7.34 2.18 -49.54
CA LEU A 1158 8.46 2.96 -48.99
C LEU A 1158 8.27 4.49 -48.95
N VAL A 1159 7.85 5.09 -47.81
CA VAL A 1159 8.53 5.22 -46.49
C VAL A 1159 9.51 6.41 -46.47
N LEU A 1160 9.23 7.29 -45.49
CA LEU A 1160 10.00 8.41 -44.92
C LEU A 1160 9.85 9.76 -45.66
N PHE A 1161 9.30 10.82 -45.07
CA PHE A 1161 9.02 11.16 -43.66
C PHE A 1161 7.64 11.80 -43.49
#